data_AF-A0A1H7LQ57-F1
#
_entry.id   AF-A0A1H7LQ57-F1
#
_cell.length_a   1.000
_cell.length_b   1.000
_cell.length_c   1.000
_cell.angle_alpha   90.00
_cell.angle_beta   90.00
_cell.angle_gamma   90.00
#
_symmetry.space_group_name_H-M   'P 1'
#
loop_
_entity.id
_entity.type
_entity.pdbx_description
1 polymer ?
#
loop_
_entity_poly.entity_id
_entity_poly.type
_entity_poly.pdbx_seq_one_letter_code
_entity_poly.pdbx_strand_id
1 'polypeptide(L)'
;MQSDNRMSTRESILGYRMGTALSAVASFGDEQGSEGRLVQLSLEHLTLHMASCTSLRPGQAASVVLGLGNRCTPSLQAEVMDVSMGGPEMSPELSLRFVAPPLDTGRQIVSALELLRESGHLVVPEARPVWKEVITREDRILRISEALAARSTRGVARLEDGTRVEVRAALFDKYDGTIGWAADVPVPRRPFTMEAFGYSSVLHFRVDRAHEEGGLWVMPLPVELTRFRHRWLRRAPITIDCFLSFNHPLWPQVSVRRSLMDISYEGLSFMTEPGEDLLYPGMRVPVMEVEMPNRAPVKLLAEVRNISTTPKGRRCGMWVCPINEEHGVAWRAMVEEQIHPRTRTAGDWNDAVWDMYEKSGYFRLSGKDPTKFDAFKREFYETQNKLVGRPRLGFRIVKPLDGSKVEASISVAKPYGTSWMTHMVARQHPTGLEGKKVSAREALRDIYLRGYEPAQLDPDVKWFFGYFEARVRWSRYAMFDFASWYEHTGQSAAIDFRLMEGETDRAWEPIPAGVEVGTPTPEELAVFFKHVEQTKPLAFREALDLVPERFDMQATRELWNSAQLSREREAFVARIDGKPVAIGIAETATPGFNLFQILDSVRIIPLIDDTRPEAQKGMFGLLTRAAEWFRERNRRLFIHYVECTNVEYAERAALADLGEGVLWIISSGLLPEFLEHLCEATTPRAE
;
A
#
# COMPACT_ATOMS: atom_id res chain seq x y z
N MET A 1 9.90 3.11 12.25
CA MET A 1 9.52 4.42 12.83
C MET A 1 8.06 4.50 13.34
N GLN A 2 7.23 3.44 13.25
CA GLN A 2 5.80 3.48 13.64
C GLN A 2 5.44 2.74 14.95
N SER A 3 6.39 2.10 15.64
CA SER A 3 6.13 1.35 16.89
C SER A 3 6.14 2.24 18.13
N ASP A 4 7.12 3.16 18.24
CA ASP A 4 7.35 3.90 19.49
C ASP A 4 6.36 5.03 19.76
N ASN A 5 5.64 5.51 18.73
CA ASN A 5 4.63 6.55 18.90
C ASN A 5 3.25 6.00 19.34
N ARG A 6 3.10 4.68 19.53
CA ARG A 6 1.80 4.03 19.81
C ARG A 6 1.40 4.04 21.28
N MET A 7 2.35 4.12 22.22
CA MET A 7 2.02 4.16 23.66
C MET A 7 1.43 5.50 24.09
N SER A 8 1.93 6.63 23.57
CA SER A 8 1.40 7.98 23.89
C SER A 8 -0.04 8.21 23.38
N THR A 9 -0.46 7.52 22.31
CA THR A 9 -1.84 7.58 21.79
C THR A 9 -2.86 6.71 22.56
N ARG A 10 -2.41 5.84 23.48
CA ARG A 10 -3.23 4.75 24.04
C ARG A 10 -4.37 5.23 24.95
N GLU A 11 -4.12 6.22 25.79
CA GLU A 11 -5.14 6.78 26.71
C GLU A 11 -6.13 7.70 25.98
N SER A 12 -5.71 8.28 24.86
CA SER A 12 -6.52 9.22 24.07
C SER A 12 -7.72 8.59 23.33
N ILE A 13 -7.80 7.25 23.24
CA ILE A 13 -8.81 6.49 22.44
C ILE A 13 -9.76 5.64 23.32
N LEU A 14 -9.51 5.50 24.62
CA LEU A 14 -10.23 4.51 25.43
C LEU A 14 -11.63 4.99 25.85
N GLY A 15 -12.65 4.62 25.09
CA GLY A 15 -14.05 4.98 25.33
C GLY A 15 -14.54 6.15 24.49
N TYR A 16 -15.73 6.63 24.83
CA TYR A 16 -16.38 7.74 24.17
C TYR A 16 -16.01 9.06 24.83
N ARG A 17 -15.63 10.04 24.02
CA ARG A 17 -15.42 11.40 24.50
C ARG A 17 -16.75 12.14 24.64
N MET A 18 -16.88 12.86 25.74
CA MET A 18 -18.07 13.62 26.10
C MET A 18 -17.98 15.07 25.65
N GLY A 19 -19.13 15.64 25.31
CA GLY A 19 -19.31 17.08 25.15
C GLY A 19 -19.20 17.83 26.48
N THR A 20 -19.51 19.13 26.49
CA THR A 20 -19.20 20.01 27.63
C THR A 20 -20.20 19.98 28.80
N ALA A 21 -21.27 19.18 28.72
CA ALA A 21 -22.44 19.33 29.59
C ALA A 21 -22.69 18.18 30.60
N LEU A 22 -21.79 17.19 30.72
CA LEU A 22 -22.03 16.00 31.54
C LEU A 22 -21.17 16.01 32.81
N SER A 23 -21.80 15.75 33.96
CA SER A 23 -21.11 15.57 35.25
C SER A 23 -21.25 14.15 35.77
N ALA A 24 -20.31 13.75 36.62
CA ALA A 24 -20.33 12.52 37.39
C ALA A 24 -19.88 12.84 38.82
N VAL A 25 -20.40 12.09 39.80
CA VAL A 25 -20.01 12.25 41.19
C VAL A 25 -19.12 11.09 41.59
N ALA A 26 -17.89 11.39 42.00
CA ALA A 26 -16.95 10.40 42.52
C ALA A 26 -16.70 10.67 44.01
N SER A 27 -16.83 9.64 44.84
CA SER A 27 -16.43 9.64 46.25
C SER A 27 -15.20 8.76 46.47
N PHE A 28 -14.35 9.16 47.41
CA PHE A 28 -13.07 8.51 47.68
C PHE A 28 -13.00 8.17 49.17
N GLY A 29 -13.24 6.91 49.54
CA GLY A 29 -13.34 6.52 50.96
C GLY A 29 -14.54 7.17 51.66
N ASP A 30 -14.31 7.75 52.85
CA ASP A 30 -15.33 8.38 53.70
C ASP A 30 -15.57 9.88 53.38
N GLU A 31 -14.91 10.43 52.36
CA GLU A 31 -15.04 11.83 51.97
C GLU A 31 -16.34 12.11 51.17
N GLN A 32 -16.93 13.29 51.38
CA GLN A 32 -18.11 13.75 50.62
C GLN A 32 -17.79 13.78 49.12
N GLY A 33 -18.68 13.19 48.32
CA GLY A 33 -18.51 13.04 46.87
C GLY A 33 -18.22 14.38 46.19
N SER A 34 -17.21 14.39 45.34
CA SER A 34 -16.82 15.55 44.54
C SER A 34 -17.41 15.41 43.14
N GLU A 35 -18.15 16.44 42.70
CA GLU A 35 -18.67 16.50 41.34
C GLU A 35 -17.54 16.86 40.37
N GLY A 36 -17.40 16.05 39.32
CA GLY A 36 -16.45 16.25 38.24
C GLY A 36 -17.17 16.26 36.89
N ARG A 37 -16.65 17.04 35.94
CA ARG A 37 -17.13 17.00 34.55
C ARG A 37 -16.61 15.72 33.88
N LEU A 38 -17.51 14.91 33.36
CA LEU A 38 -17.16 13.70 32.61
C LEU A 38 -16.57 14.08 31.24
N VAL A 39 -15.39 13.55 30.94
CA VAL A 39 -14.69 13.79 29.66
C VAL A 39 -14.59 12.54 28.81
N GLN A 40 -14.41 11.38 29.42
CA GLN A 40 -14.33 10.12 28.71
C GLN A 40 -15.04 9.03 29.51
N LEU A 41 -15.78 8.16 28.83
CA LEU A 41 -16.44 7.01 29.46
C LEU A 41 -16.35 5.78 28.55
N SER A 42 -15.96 4.67 29.16
CA SER A 42 -16.00 3.33 28.60
C SER A 42 -16.63 2.38 29.63
N LEU A 43 -16.67 1.08 29.31
CA LEU A 43 -17.12 0.06 30.25
C LEU A 43 -16.05 -0.34 31.27
N GLU A 44 -14.81 0.09 31.09
CA GLU A 44 -13.69 -0.21 32.00
C GLU A 44 -13.16 1.02 32.73
N HIS A 45 -13.30 2.19 32.13
CA HIS A 45 -12.65 3.41 32.59
C HIS A 45 -13.53 4.63 32.39
N LEU A 46 -13.30 5.64 33.22
CA LEU A 46 -13.86 6.96 33.03
C LEU A 46 -12.81 8.02 33.39
N THR A 47 -12.97 9.20 32.81
CA THR A 47 -12.08 10.34 33.03
C THR A 47 -12.91 11.56 33.39
N LEU A 48 -12.55 12.22 34.49
CA LEU A 48 -13.21 13.42 35.01
C LEU A 48 -12.26 14.61 35.02
N HIS A 49 -12.77 15.81 34.71
CA HIS A 49 -12.15 17.04 35.19
C HIS A 49 -12.77 17.41 36.52
N MET A 50 -11.92 17.63 37.52
CA MET A 50 -12.36 17.99 38.86
C MET A 50 -11.96 19.43 39.20
N ALA A 51 -12.66 20.04 40.16
CA ALA A 51 -12.28 21.33 40.70
C ALA A 51 -10.97 21.25 41.52
N SER A 52 -10.69 20.10 42.14
CA SER A 52 -9.45 19.82 42.87
C SER A 52 -9.16 18.31 42.91
N CYS A 53 -7.89 17.92 42.80
CA CYS A 53 -7.40 16.53 42.91
C CYS A 53 -6.18 16.38 43.82
N THR A 54 -5.83 17.40 44.62
CA THR A 54 -4.50 17.55 45.24
C THR A 54 -4.09 16.47 46.25
N SER A 55 -5.00 15.58 46.66
CA SER A 55 -4.75 14.51 47.64
C SER A 55 -4.86 13.08 47.07
N LEU A 56 -5.30 12.90 45.82
CA LEU A 56 -5.59 11.58 45.25
C LEU A 56 -4.32 10.86 44.77
N ARG A 57 -4.26 9.53 44.92
CA ARG A 57 -3.11 8.71 44.51
C ARG A 57 -3.53 7.53 43.62
N PRO A 58 -2.71 7.14 42.63
CA PRO A 58 -2.90 5.87 41.92
C PRO A 58 -3.04 4.70 42.89
N GLY A 59 -4.01 3.82 42.65
CA GLY A 59 -4.37 2.69 43.51
C GLY A 59 -5.45 2.98 44.54
N GLN A 60 -5.87 4.24 44.73
CA GLN A 60 -6.89 4.59 45.71
C GLN A 60 -8.28 4.12 45.25
N ALA A 61 -9.03 3.47 46.15
CA ALA A 61 -10.40 3.06 45.88
C ALA A 61 -11.33 4.28 45.78
N ALA A 62 -12.23 4.23 44.81
CA ALA A 62 -13.24 5.23 44.54
C ALA A 62 -14.60 4.56 44.32
N SER A 63 -15.66 5.30 44.61
CA SER A 63 -17.02 4.90 44.33
C SER A 63 -17.66 5.98 43.46
N VAL A 64 -18.14 5.59 42.28
CA VAL A 64 -18.60 6.54 41.26
C VAL A 64 -20.07 6.34 40.96
N VAL A 65 -20.81 7.43 40.93
CA VAL A 65 -22.20 7.46 40.46
C VAL A 65 -22.23 8.30 39.18
N LEU A 66 -22.64 7.66 38.08
CA LEU A 66 -22.83 8.34 36.80
C LEU A 66 -24.26 8.89 36.77
N GLY A 67 -24.40 10.20 36.71
CA GLY A 67 -25.68 10.89 36.59
C GLY A 67 -25.95 11.33 35.16
N LEU A 68 -27.16 11.07 34.66
CA LEU A 68 -27.65 11.63 33.40
C LEU A 68 -29.07 12.17 33.61
N GLY A 69 -29.19 13.48 33.85
CA GLY A 69 -30.46 14.10 34.26
C GLY A 69 -30.94 13.50 35.60
N ASN A 70 -32.18 13.01 35.64
CA ASN A 70 -32.78 12.40 36.85
C ASN A 70 -32.44 10.90 37.02
N ARG A 71 -31.57 10.31 36.18
CA ARG A 71 -31.21 8.89 36.23
C ARG A 71 -29.77 8.74 36.71
N CYS A 72 -29.55 7.87 37.69
CA CYS A 72 -28.23 7.56 38.22
C CYS A 72 -27.95 6.06 38.09
N THR A 73 -26.69 5.70 37.80
CA THR A 73 -26.25 4.30 37.94
C THR A 73 -26.17 3.92 39.43
N PRO A 74 -26.22 2.61 39.76
CA PRO A 74 -25.74 2.15 41.05
C PRO A 74 -24.29 2.60 41.28
N SER A 75 -23.88 2.65 42.54
CA SER A 75 -22.51 2.99 42.94
C SER A 75 -21.50 2.01 42.33
N LEU A 76 -20.59 2.52 41.51
CA LEU A 76 -19.57 1.74 40.82
C LEU A 76 -18.26 1.78 41.59
N GLN A 77 -17.73 0.60 41.93
CA GLN A 77 -16.39 0.50 42.50
C GLN A 77 -15.35 0.76 41.42
N ALA A 78 -14.44 1.68 41.72
CA ALA A 78 -13.37 2.08 40.82
C ALA A 78 -12.05 2.27 41.59
N GLU A 79 -10.98 2.41 40.84
CA GLU A 79 -9.63 2.63 41.36
C GLU A 79 -9.01 3.80 40.60
N VAL A 80 -8.33 4.70 41.30
CA VAL A 80 -7.56 5.80 40.71
C VAL A 80 -6.40 5.23 39.91
N MET A 81 -6.36 5.55 38.63
CA MET A 81 -5.27 5.15 37.73
C MET A 81 -4.26 6.27 37.57
N ASP A 82 -4.76 7.41 37.09
CA ASP A 82 -4.10 8.64 36.63
C ASP A 82 -4.52 9.89 37.45
N VAL A 83 -3.61 10.79 37.87
CA VAL A 83 -3.98 12.16 38.28
C VAL A 83 -3.07 13.16 37.58
N SER A 84 -3.57 13.79 36.52
CA SER A 84 -2.85 14.80 35.75
C SER A 84 -3.24 16.20 36.22
N MET A 85 -2.29 16.96 36.75
CA MET A 85 -2.55 18.29 37.33
C MET A 85 -2.67 19.43 36.30
N GLY A 86 -2.53 19.15 35.00
CA GLY A 86 -2.63 20.17 33.95
C GLY A 86 -1.56 21.27 34.04
N GLY A 87 -1.59 22.23 33.09
CA GLY A 87 -0.85 23.49 33.20
C GLY A 87 -1.61 24.52 34.07
N PRO A 88 -1.05 25.72 34.31
CA PRO A 88 -1.63 26.72 35.22
C PRO A 88 -3.08 27.14 34.94
N GLU A 89 -3.57 26.90 33.71
CA GLU A 89 -4.91 27.28 33.23
C GLU A 89 -5.85 26.08 33.00
N MET A 90 -5.44 24.83 33.29
CA MET A 90 -6.26 23.63 33.07
C MET A 90 -6.72 22.99 34.38
N SER A 91 -8.01 22.63 34.46
CA SER A 91 -8.54 21.84 35.58
C SER A 91 -7.90 20.45 35.63
N PRO A 92 -7.58 19.92 36.81
CA PRO A 92 -6.96 18.60 36.94
C PRO A 92 -7.85 17.50 36.38
N GLU A 93 -7.21 16.53 35.73
CA GLU A 93 -7.84 15.38 35.08
C GLU A 93 -7.58 14.12 35.90
N LEU A 94 -8.65 13.45 36.30
CA LEU A 94 -8.65 12.22 37.07
C LEU A 94 -9.10 11.05 36.19
N SER A 95 -8.26 10.02 36.08
CA SER A 95 -8.61 8.78 35.38
C SER A 95 -8.89 7.65 36.36
N LEU A 96 -10.05 7.02 36.24
CA LEU A 96 -10.52 5.92 37.09
C LEU A 96 -10.74 4.66 36.25
N ARG A 97 -10.48 3.49 36.85
CA ARG A 97 -10.79 2.17 36.28
C ARG A 97 -11.82 1.46 37.14
N PHE A 98 -12.90 0.95 36.55
CA PHE A 98 -13.88 0.12 37.23
C PHE A 98 -13.30 -1.22 37.64
N VAL A 99 -13.57 -1.64 38.88
CA VAL A 99 -13.12 -2.93 39.40
C VAL A 99 -14.21 -3.98 39.13
N ALA A 100 -13.97 -4.84 38.13
CA ALA A 100 -14.85 -5.96 37.76
C ALA A 100 -16.35 -5.60 37.73
N PRO A 101 -16.77 -4.63 36.88
CA PRO A 101 -18.14 -4.15 36.87
C PRO A 101 -19.13 -5.31 36.56
N PRO A 102 -20.24 -5.46 37.30
CA PRO A 102 -21.28 -6.43 36.98
C PRO A 102 -21.84 -6.22 35.57
N LEU A 103 -22.24 -7.32 34.90
CA LEU A 103 -22.74 -7.30 33.53
C LEU A 103 -23.94 -6.36 33.34
N ASP A 104 -24.91 -6.40 34.25
CA ASP A 104 -26.10 -5.54 34.19
C ASP A 104 -25.74 -4.06 34.27
N THR A 105 -24.73 -3.72 35.07
CA THR A 105 -24.22 -2.35 35.12
C THR A 105 -23.53 -1.96 33.82
N GLY A 106 -22.78 -2.88 33.20
CA GLY A 106 -22.24 -2.68 31.85
C GLY A 106 -23.34 -2.34 30.84
N ARG A 107 -24.45 -3.09 30.84
CA ARG A 107 -25.62 -2.83 29.98
C ARG A 107 -26.27 -1.47 30.25
N GLN A 108 -26.34 -1.06 31.52
CA GLN A 108 -26.84 0.26 31.91
C GLN A 108 -25.94 1.39 31.38
N ILE A 109 -24.62 1.25 31.51
CA ILE A 109 -23.66 2.24 30.98
C ILE A 109 -23.78 2.36 29.46
N VAL A 110 -23.87 1.24 28.72
CA VAL A 110 -24.09 1.29 27.27
C VAL A 110 -25.41 1.97 26.92
N SER A 111 -26.49 1.67 27.64
CA SER A 111 -27.80 2.29 27.41
C SER A 111 -27.74 3.81 27.61
N ALA A 112 -27.00 4.29 28.62
CA ALA A 112 -26.75 5.72 28.84
C ALA A 112 -25.91 6.33 27.70
N LEU A 113 -24.86 5.65 27.25
CA LEU A 113 -24.01 6.08 26.14
C LEU A 113 -24.78 6.20 24.81
N GLU A 114 -25.70 5.27 24.53
CA GLU A 114 -26.54 5.35 23.33
C GLU A 114 -27.50 6.55 23.40
N LEU A 115 -28.12 6.81 24.56
CA LEU A 115 -28.98 7.98 24.75
C LEU A 115 -28.20 9.30 24.60
N LEU A 116 -26.98 9.35 25.14
CA LEU A 116 -26.05 10.47 24.96
C LEU A 116 -25.66 10.69 23.51
N ARG A 117 -25.49 9.61 22.74
CA ARG A 117 -25.20 9.71 21.31
C ARG A 117 -26.38 10.26 20.54
N GLU A 118 -27.58 9.76 20.82
CA GLU A 118 -28.82 10.18 20.13
C GLU A 118 -29.17 11.65 20.41
N SER A 119 -28.81 12.14 21.58
CA SER A 119 -28.94 13.56 21.96
C SER A 119 -27.78 14.45 21.48
N GLY A 120 -26.78 13.90 20.78
CA GLY A 120 -25.66 14.66 20.23
C GLY A 120 -24.62 15.13 21.26
N HIS A 121 -24.60 14.51 22.45
CA HIS A 121 -23.68 14.87 23.54
C HIS A 121 -22.35 14.11 23.50
N LEU A 122 -22.19 13.12 22.60
CA LEU A 122 -20.90 12.49 22.35
C LEU A 122 -20.13 13.24 21.26
N VAL A 123 -18.83 13.41 21.47
CA VAL A 123 -17.95 13.93 20.42
C VAL A 123 -17.85 12.89 19.32
N VAL A 124 -18.22 13.28 18.10
CA VAL A 124 -18.10 12.41 16.94
C VAL A 124 -16.61 12.25 16.61
N PRO A 125 -16.09 11.02 16.46
CA PRO A 125 -14.70 10.83 16.04
C PRO A 125 -14.45 11.47 14.68
N GLU A 126 -13.58 12.47 14.61
CA GLU A 126 -13.14 13.06 13.35
C GLU A 126 -12.10 12.17 12.67
N ALA A 127 -12.41 11.68 11.47
CA ALA A 127 -11.43 11.00 10.64
C ALA A 127 -10.56 12.04 9.93
N ARG A 128 -9.35 12.30 10.44
CA ARG A 128 -8.38 13.12 9.71
C ARG A 128 -7.87 12.35 8.48
N PRO A 129 -7.80 12.97 7.29
CA PRO A 129 -7.21 12.32 6.13
C PRO A 129 -5.72 12.07 6.40
N VAL A 130 -5.25 10.86 6.06
CA VAL A 130 -3.83 10.50 6.07
C VAL A 130 -3.09 11.10 4.87
N TRP A 131 -3.83 11.47 3.82
CA TRP A 131 -3.28 12.09 2.63
C TRP A 131 -4.30 13.04 1.99
N LYS A 132 -3.80 14.17 1.49
CA LYS A 132 -4.55 15.17 0.73
C LYS A 132 -3.73 15.57 -0.48
N GLU A 133 -4.36 15.55 -1.65
CA GLU A 133 -3.76 16.03 -2.89
C GLU A 133 -4.69 17.05 -3.56
N VAL A 134 -4.11 18.12 -4.10
CA VAL A 134 -4.82 19.08 -4.96
C VAL A 134 -4.39 18.83 -6.40
N ILE A 135 -5.37 18.57 -7.27
CA ILE A 135 -5.17 18.22 -8.68
C ILE A 135 -5.74 19.35 -9.54
N THR A 136 -4.84 20.06 -10.22
CA THR A 136 -5.16 21.18 -11.13
C THR A 136 -4.79 20.90 -12.59
N ARG A 137 -4.15 19.76 -12.85
CA ARG A 137 -3.75 19.35 -14.19
C ARG A 137 -4.96 18.93 -15.02
N GLU A 138 -5.24 19.67 -16.09
CA GLU A 138 -6.40 19.45 -16.97
C GLU A 138 -6.45 18.03 -17.54
N ASP A 139 -5.32 17.52 -18.04
CA ASP A 139 -5.22 16.16 -18.59
C ASP A 139 -5.59 15.07 -17.57
N ARG A 140 -5.27 15.31 -16.29
CA ARG A 140 -5.59 14.38 -15.21
C ARG A 140 -7.03 14.52 -14.74
N ILE A 141 -7.56 15.74 -14.67
CA ILE A 141 -8.98 15.98 -14.36
C ILE A 141 -9.88 15.30 -15.40
N LEU A 142 -9.57 15.44 -16.69
CA LEU A 142 -10.30 14.77 -17.78
C LEU A 142 -10.31 13.25 -17.58
N ARG A 143 -9.15 12.64 -17.31
CA ARG A 143 -9.04 11.18 -17.07
C ARG A 143 -9.83 10.73 -15.84
N ILE A 144 -9.77 11.49 -14.75
CA ILE A 144 -10.53 11.20 -13.52
C ILE A 144 -12.03 11.27 -13.82
N SER A 145 -12.51 12.32 -14.48
CA SER A 145 -13.93 12.48 -14.81
C SER A 145 -14.44 11.40 -15.77
N GLU A 146 -13.65 11.02 -16.78
CA GLU A 146 -13.94 9.86 -17.64
C GLU A 146 -14.08 8.59 -16.79
N ALA A 147 -13.14 8.34 -15.88
CA ALA A 147 -13.16 7.19 -14.99
C ALA A 147 -14.36 7.17 -14.05
N LEU A 148 -14.77 8.33 -13.52
CA LEU A 148 -15.95 8.46 -12.67
C LEU A 148 -17.22 8.05 -13.43
N ALA A 149 -17.43 8.61 -14.63
CA ALA A 149 -18.61 8.32 -15.44
C ALA A 149 -18.66 6.87 -15.92
N ALA A 150 -17.57 6.36 -16.50
CA ALA A 150 -17.52 5.01 -17.06
C ALA A 150 -17.64 3.90 -16.00
N ARG A 151 -17.37 4.19 -14.73
CA ARG A 151 -17.54 3.26 -13.60
C ARG A 151 -18.85 3.48 -12.85
N SER A 152 -19.70 4.40 -13.31
CA SER A 152 -20.91 4.84 -12.63
C SER A 152 -20.68 5.16 -11.15
N THR A 153 -19.59 5.88 -10.89
CA THR A 153 -19.10 6.12 -9.53
C THR A 153 -20.16 6.83 -8.69
N ARG A 154 -20.37 6.31 -7.47
CA ARG A 154 -21.24 6.95 -6.48
C ARG A 154 -20.62 8.23 -5.96
N GLY A 155 -21.46 9.19 -5.63
CA GLY A 155 -21.08 10.40 -4.95
C GLY A 155 -22.20 10.99 -4.09
N VAL A 156 -21.90 12.12 -3.47
CA VAL A 156 -22.83 12.92 -2.67
C VAL A 156 -22.65 14.38 -3.02
N ALA A 157 -23.73 15.06 -3.38
CA ALA A 157 -23.77 16.52 -3.41
C ALA A 157 -24.11 17.03 -1.99
N ARG A 158 -23.23 17.83 -1.41
CA ARG A 158 -23.33 18.36 -0.04
C ARG A 158 -23.45 19.88 -0.04
N LEU A 159 -24.44 20.37 0.69
CA LEU A 159 -24.68 21.81 0.87
C LEU A 159 -24.09 22.33 2.18
N GLU A 160 -23.94 23.65 2.27
CA GLU A 160 -23.45 24.32 3.48
C GLU A 160 -24.37 24.13 4.70
N ASP A 161 -25.67 23.90 4.47
CA ASP A 161 -26.63 23.59 5.53
C ASP A 161 -26.62 22.12 5.97
N GLY A 162 -25.71 21.30 5.42
CA GLY A 162 -25.54 19.90 5.75
C GLY A 162 -26.45 18.93 4.97
N THR A 163 -27.32 19.43 4.08
CA THR A 163 -28.14 18.58 3.20
C THR A 163 -27.24 17.71 2.29
N ARG A 164 -27.64 16.45 2.06
CA ARG A 164 -26.89 15.47 1.26
C ARG A 164 -27.80 14.82 0.23
N VAL A 165 -27.39 14.84 -1.03
CA VAL A 165 -28.09 14.17 -2.14
C VAL A 165 -27.16 13.10 -2.72
N GLU A 166 -27.59 11.84 -2.71
CA GLU A 166 -26.83 10.77 -3.37
C GLU A 166 -26.90 10.93 -4.89
N VAL A 167 -25.76 10.75 -5.55
CA VAL A 167 -25.64 10.86 -7.00
C VAL A 167 -24.80 9.73 -7.56
N ARG A 168 -24.91 9.48 -8.87
CA ARG A 168 -24.03 8.57 -9.61
C ARG A 168 -23.56 9.24 -10.89
N ALA A 169 -22.26 9.24 -11.14
CA ALA A 169 -21.75 9.71 -12.42
C ALA A 169 -22.32 8.83 -13.55
N ALA A 170 -22.74 9.44 -14.64
CA ALA A 170 -23.48 8.75 -15.70
C ALA A 170 -23.00 9.13 -17.11
N LEU A 171 -22.49 10.35 -17.27
CA LEU A 171 -22.05 10.88 -18.56
C LEU A 171 -20.73 11.65 -18.39
N PHE A 172 -19.87 11.56 -19.38
CA PHE A 172 -18.70 12.41 -19.52
C PHE A 172 -18.59 12.84 -20.98
N ASP A 173 -18.59 14.15 -21.23
CA ASP A 173 -18.35 14.72 -22.55
C ASP A 173 -17.03 15.50 -22.53
N LYS A 174 -16.04 14.96 -23.25
CA LYS A 174 -14.71 15.58 -23.34
C LYS A 174 -14.68 16.83 -24.21
N TYR A 175 -15.60 16.98 -25.16
CA TYR A 175 -15.61 18.09 -26.11
C TYR A 175 -16.32 19.29 -25.52
N ASP A 176 -17.44 19.05 -24.83
CA ASP A 176 -18.17 20.09 -24.12
C ASP A 176 -17.56 20.38 -22.74
N GLY A 177 -16.65 19.52 -22.27
CA GLY A 177 -16.00 19.64 -20.98
C GLY A 177 -17.02 19.55 -19.84
N THR A 178 -17.89 18.55 -19.89
CA THR A 178 -18.97 18.35 -18.91
C THR A 178 -18.99 16.94 -18.32
N ILE A 179 -19.59 16.83 -17.14
CA ILE A 179 -19.89 15.57 -16.46
C ILE A 179 -21.36 15.57 -16.03
N GLY A 180 -22.06 14.47 -16.30
CA GLY A 180 -23.46 14.28 -15.97
C GLY A 180 -23.64 13.30 -14.81
N TRP A 181 -24.57 13.62 -13.91
CA TRP A 181 -24.86 12.84 -12.71
C TRP A 181 -26.34 12.47 -12.64
N ALA A 182 -26.63 11.19 -12.41
CA ALA A 182 -27.97 10.71 -12.09
C ALA A 182 -28.26 10.89 -10.59
N ALA A 183 -29.47 11.32 -10.25
CA ALA A 183 -29.93 11.48 -8.89
C ALA A 183 -31.43 11.17 -8.81
N ASP A 184 -31.87 10.46 -7.77
CA ASP A 184 -33.30 10.14 -7.56
C ASP A 184 -34.11 11.34 -7.06
N VAL A 185 -33.42 12.35 -6.51
CA VAL A 185 -33.98 13.61 -6.06
C VAL A 185 -33.26 14.78 -6.74
N PRO A 186 -33.93 15.92 -6.93
CA PRO A 186 -33.30 17.09 -7.56
C PRO A 186 -32.01 17.50 -6.85
N VAL A 187 -30.93 17.65 -7.62
CA VAL A 187 -29.67 18.23 -7.14
C VAL A 187 -29.89 19.74 -6.96
N PRO A 188 -29.28 20.37 -5.94
CA PRO A 188 -29.49 21.79 -5.70
C PRO A 188 -29.00 22.67 -6.85
N ARG A 189 -29.74 23.76 -7.11
CA ARG A 189 -29.37 24.79 -8.11
C ARG A 189 -28.41 25.87 -7.59
N ARG A 190 -28.10 25.86 -6.29
CA ARG A 190 -27.12 26.75 -5.63
C ARG A 190 -25.76 26.06 -5.55
N PRO A 191 -24.65 26.79 -5.37
CA PRO A 191 -23.35 26.16 -5.23
C PRO A 191 -23.30 25.10 -4.14
N PHE A 192 -22.62 23.99 -4.41
CA PHE A 192 -22.48 22.87 -3.47
C PHE A 192 -21.12 22.18 -3.67
N THR A 193 -20.74 21.33 -2.72
CA THR A 193 -19.54 20.49 -2.82
C THR A 193 -19.95 19.10 -3.30
N MET A 194 -19.33 18.61 -4.35
CA MET A 194 -19.45 17.23 -4.78
C MET A 194 -18.40 16.37 -4.08
N GLU A 195 -18.82 15.23 -3.54
CA GLU A 195 -17.95 14.17 -3.01
C GLU A 195 -18.10 12.92 -3.89
N ALA A 196 -17.08 12.54 -4.66
CA ALA A 196 -17.11 11.35 -5.50
C ALA A 196 -16.19 10.24 -4.93
N PHE A 197 -16.69 9.02 -4.80
CA PHE A 197 -15.95 7.93 -4.15
C PHE A 197 -15.09 7.15 -5.16
N GLY A 198 -13.78 7.42 -5.16
CA GLY A 198 -12.80 6.74 -6.01
C GLY A 198 -12.52 5.28 -5.59
N TYR A 199 -11.41 4.72 -6.07
CA TYR A 199 -11.05 3.32 -5.75
C TYR A 199 -10.78 3.12 -4.25
N SER A 200 -10.17 4.10 -3.61
CA SER A 200 -9.67 4.07 -2.23
C SER A 200 -9.58 5.48 -1.58
N SER A 201 -10.12 6.49 -2.25
CA SER A 201 -10.11 7.91 -1.89
C SER A 201 -11.47 8.55 -2.15
N VAL A 202 -11.66 9.78 -1.68
CA VAL A 202 -12.82 10.62 -1.96
C VAL A 202 -12.33 11.88 -2.67
N LEU A 203 -12.92 12.19 -3.82
CA LEU A 203 -12.66 13.41 -4.58
C LEU A 203 -13.67 14.48 -4.21
N HIS A 204 -13.18 15.66 -3.90
CA HIS A 204 -13.96 16.82 -3.52
C HIS A 204 -13.77 17.92 -4.56
N PHE A 205 -14.87 18.51 -5.02
CA PHE A 205 -14.81 19.70 -5.86
C PHE A 205 -16.06 20.54 -5.72
N ARG A 206 -15.91 21.85 -5.96
CA ARG A 206 -17.00 22.79 -5.91
C ARG A 206 -17.76 22.78 -7.23
N VAL A 207 -19.09 22.81 -7.15
CA VAL A 207 -19.99 22.95 -8.29
C VAL A 207 -20.73 24.26 -8.14
N ASP A 208 -20.45 25.22 -9.04
CA ASP A 208 -21.13 26.52 -9.01
C ASP A 208 -22.40 26.55 -9.86
N ARG A 209 -22.45 25.72 -10.91
CA ARG A 209 -23.58 25.64 -11.84
C ARG A 209 -23.86 24.18 -12.19
N ALA A 210 -25.12 23.78 -12.02
CA ALA A 210 -25.66 22.50 -12.48
C ALA A 210 -27.02 22.75 -13.11
N HIS A 211 -27.33 22.06 -14.20
CA HIS A 211 -28.63 22.11 -14.85
C HIS A 211 -29.08 20.69 -15.20
N GLU A 212 -30.38 20.53 -15.36
CA GLU A 212 -30.97 19.24 -15.71
C GLU A 212 -31.13 19.15 -17.23
N GLU A 213 -30.56 18.10 -17.82
CA GLU A 213 -30.65 17.79 -19.24
C GLU A 213 -30.80 16.28 -19.41
N GLY A 214 -31.86 15.84 -20.09
CA GLY A 214 -32.09 14.41 -20.35
C GLY A 214 -32.22 13.54 -19.10
N GLY A 215 -32.66 14.10 -17.97
CA GLY A 215 -32.74 13.40 -16.68
C GLY A 215 -31.41 13.28 -15.93
N LEU A 216 -30.36 13.95 -16.41
CA LEU A 216 -29.06 14.05 -15.75
C LEU A 216 -28.80 15.47 -15.26
N TRP A 217 -28.09 15.59 -14.15
CA TRP A 217 -27.53 16.84 -13.69
C TRP A 217 -26.16 17.06 -14.33
N VAL A 218 -26.12 17.93 -15.33
CA VAL A 218 -24.94 18.26 -16.11
C VAL A 218 -24.25 19.49 -15.50
N MET A 219 -22.94 19.37 -15.33
CA MET A 219 -22.09 20.44 -14.82
C MET A 219 -20.77 20.49 -15.61
N PRO A 220 -20.13 21.67 -15.71
CA PRO A 220 -18.78 21.77 -16.26
C PRO A 220 -17.80 20.90 -15.48
N LEU A 221 -16.73 20.47 -16.14
CA LEU A 221 -15.62 19.83 -15.45
C LEU A 221 -15.02 20.79 -14.42
N PRO A 222 -14.63 20.27 -13.24
CA PRO A 222 -13.97 21.09 -12.24
C PRO A 222 -12.59 21.52 -12.76
N VAL A 223 -12.17 22.74 -12.43
CA VAL A 223 -10.80 23.21 -12.71
C VAL A 223 -9.80 22.72 -11.65
N GLU A 224 -10.30 22.28 -10.50
CA GLU A 224 -9.54 21.76 -9.38
C GLU A 224 -10.31 20.63 -8.70
N LEU A 225 -9.61 19.52 -8.43
CA LEU A 225 -10.09 18.43 -7.58
C LEU A 225 -9.22 18.35 -6.33
N THR A 226 -9.82 18.18 -5.17
CA THR A 226 -9.08 17.78 -3.96
C THR A 226 -9.36 16.31 -3.65
N ARG A 227 -8.32 15.48 -3.67
CA ARG A 227 -8.42 14.07 -3.28
C ARG A 227 -8.06 13.91 -1.81
N PHE A 228 -8.95 13.26 -1.06
CA PHE A 228 -8.76 12.90 0.33
C PHE A 228 -8.69 11.40 0.51
N ARG A 229 -7.76 10.96 1.35
CA ARG A 229 -7.63 9.56 1.75
C ARG A 229 -7.60 9.47 3.24
N HIS A 230 -8.47 8.64 3.80
CA HIS A 230 -8.54 8.38 5.24
C HIS A 230 -7.90 7.05 5.65
N ARG A 231 -7.51 6.22 4.67
CA ARG A 231 -6.94 4.89 4.92
C ARG A 231 -5.78 4.61 3.98
N TRP A 232 -4.70 4.06 4.53
CA TRP A 232 -3.54 3.63 3.74
C TRP A 232 -3.82 2.34 2.98
N LEU A 233 -4.43 1.38 3.67
CA LEU A 233 -4.80 0.07 3.13
C LEU A 233 -6.27 0.09 2.71
N ARG A 234 -6.53 -0.43 1.51
CA ARG A 234 -7.88 -0.55 0.97
C ARG A 234 -8.72 -1.50 1.82
N ARG A 235 -10.00 -1.15 1.98
CA ARG A 235 -11.05 -2.05 2.47
C ARG A 235 -11.94 -2.46 1.31
N ALA A 236 -12.32 -3.73 1.27
CA ALA A 236 -13.30 -4.23 0.32
C ALA A 236 -14.55 -4.75 1.06
N PRO A 237 -15.75 -4.59 0.48
CA PRO A 237 -16.93 -5.26 0.98
C PRO A 237 -16.75 -6.78 0.89
N ILE A 238 -17.42 -7.50 1.78
CA ILE A 238 -17.42 -8.96 1.77
C ILE A 238 -18.20 -9.49 0.56
N THR A 239 -17.62 -10.48 -0.12
CA THR A 239 -18.23 -11.18 -1.27
C THR A 239 -18.46 -12.66 -0.99
N ILE A 240 -17.66 -13.26 -0.11
CA ILE A 240 -17.83 -14.61 0.43
C ILE A 240 -18.14 -14.47 1.91
N ASP A 241 -19.24 -15.04 2.41
CA ASP A 241 -19.67 -14.82 3.79
C ASP A 241 -18.56 -15.11 4.81
N CYS A 242 -18.27 -14.12 5.65
CA CYS A 242 -17.32 -14.22 6.75
C CYS A 242 -18.01 -13.87 8.06
N PHE A 243 -17.64 -14.58 9.12
CA PHE A 243 -18.13 -14.33 10.47
C PHE A 243 -16.97 -14.15 11.42
N LEU A 244 -17.10 -13.20 12.33
CA LEU A 244 -16.21 -13.10 13.48
C LEU A 244 -16.86 -13.69 14.71
N SER A 245 -16.04 -14.19 15.63
CA SER A 245 -16.48 -14.63 16.96
C SER A 245 -15.42 -14.34 18.03
N PHE A 246 -15.88 -13.96 19.23
CA PHE A 246 -15.04 -13.87 20.43
C PHE A 246 -15.89 -13.84 21.70
N ASN A 247 -15.27 -14.12 22.85
CA ASN A 247 -15.88 -13.89 24.16
C ASN A 247 -15.44 -12.52 24.70
N HIS A 248 -16.37 -11.76 25.27
CA HIS A 248 -16.11 -10.42 25.75
C HIS A 248 -15.03 -10.45 26.86
N PRO A 249 -13.95 -9.62 26.78
CA PRO A 249 -12.83 -9.68 27.71
C PRO A 249 -13.21 -9.48 29.19
N LEU A 250 -14.17 -8.60 29.47
CA LEU A 250 -14.67 -8.33 30.83
C LEU A 250 -15.75 -9.31 31.30
N TRP A 251 -16.49 -9.90 30.35
CA TRP A 251 -17.66 -10.73 30.64
C TRP A 251 -17.62 -11.95 29.71
N PRO A 252 -16.80 -12.96 30.02
CA PRO A 252 -16.59 -14.10 29.12
C PRO A 252 -17.87 -14.87 28.75
N GLN A 253 -18.94 -14.72 29.53
CA GLN A 253 -20.27 -15.24 29.23
C GLN A 253 -21.01 -14.52 28.08
N VAL A 254 -20.54 -13.34 27.67
CA VAL A 254 -21.05 -12.60 26.51
C VAL A 254 -20.23 -13.02 25.29
N SER A 255 -20.80 -13.88 24.46
CA SER A 255 -20.21 -14.30 23.20
C SER A 255 -20.73 -13.46 22.05
N VAL A 256 -19.82 -12.81 21.33
CA VAL A 256 -20.15 -12.01 20.15
C VAL A 256 -19.93 -12.86 18.91
N ARG A 257 -20.94 -12.95 18.04
CA ARG A 257 -20.82 -13.52 16.69
C ARG A 257 -21.55 -12.65 15.67
N ARG A 258 -20.83 -12.13 14.68
CA ARG A 258 -21.37 -11.16 13.71
C ARG A 258 -20.83 -11.41 12.31
N SER A 259 -21.66 -11.13 11.30
CA SER A 259 -21.26 -11.17 9.90
C SER A 259 -20.41 -9.93 9.57
N LEU A 260 -19.33 -10.13 8.81
CA LEU A 260 -18.47 -9.04 8.37
C LEU A 260 -19.14 -8.24 7.25
N MET A 261 -18.95 -6.92 7.29
CA MET A 261 -19.38 -5.99 6.23
C MET A 261 -18.24 -5.67 5.26
N ASP A 262 -17.05 -5.41 5.81
CA ASP A 262 -15.84 -5.19 5.03
C ASP A 262 -14.59 -5.72 5.74
N ILE A 263 -13.55 -5.89 4.94
CA ILE A 263 -12.26 -6.45 5.34
C ILE A 263 -11.11 -5.71 4.64
N SER A 264 -9.97 -5.65 5.32
CA SER A 264 -8.67 -5.16 4.85
C SER A 264 -7.57 -5.95 5.56
N TYR A 265 -6.32 -5.78 5.13
CA TYR A 265 -5.20 -6.47 5.74
C TYR A 265 -4.99 -6.17 7.24
N GLU A 266 -5.40 -5.00 7.73
CA GLU A 266 -5.22 -4.61 9.15
C GLU A 266 -6.53 -4.25 9.85
N GLY A 267 -7.68 -4.53 9.24
CA GLY A 267 -8.95 -4.17 9.86
C GLY A 267 -10.17 -4.76 9.20
N LEU A 268 -11.26 -4.78 9.95
CA LEU A 268 -12.56 -5.26 9.51
C LEU A 268 -13.67 -4.39 10.10
N SER A 269 -14.89 -4.58 9.62
CA SER A 269 -16.07 -4.00 10.29
C SER A 269 -17.30 -4.87 10.17
N PHE A 270 -18.23 -4.67 11.10
CA PHE A 270 -19.48 -5.40 11.20
C PHE A 270 -20.56 -4.53 11.86
N MET A 271 -21.82 -4.94 11.74
CA MET A 271 -22.92 -4.34 12.49
C MET A 271 -22.92 -4.89 13.91
N THR A 272 -22.92 -3.99 14.89
CA THR A 272 -22.96 -4.34 16.32
C THR A 272 -24.31 -4.00 16.93
N GLU A 273 -24.68 -4.75 17.96
CA GLU A 273 -25.84 -4.52 18.79
C GLU A 273 -25.33 -4.04 20.16
N PRO A 274 -25.34 -2.72 20.44
CA PRO A 274 -24.64 -2.16 21.60
C PRO A 274 -25.03 -2.83 22.92
N GLY A 275 -26.32 -3.06 23.13
CA GLY A 275 -26.83 -3.66 24.36
C GLY A 275 -26.47 -5.13 24.55
N GLU A 276 -26.12 -5.84 23.48
CA GLU A 276 -25.74 -7.27 23.51
C GLU A 276 -24.22 -7.46 23.48
N ASP A 277 -23.55 -6.80 22.54
CA ASP A 277 -22.13 -7.00 22.27
C ASP A 277 -21.24 -6.23 23.26
N LEU A 278 -21.77 -5.16 23.87
CA LEU A 278 -21.09 -4.33 24.87
C LEU A 278 -19.74 -3.74 24.40
N LEU A 279 -19.61 -3.46 23.10
CA LEU A 279 -18.38 -2.93 22.52
C LEU A 279 -18.23 -1.42 22.77
N TYR A 280 -16.98 -0.98 22.95
CA TYR A 280 -16.62 0.44 23.06
C TYR A 280 -15.26 0.71 22.42
N PRO A 281 -15.00 1.94 21.91
CA PRO A 281 -13.70 2.32 21.38
C PRO A 281 -12.55 2.05 22.35
N GLY A 282 -11.44 1.52 21.87
CA GLY A 282 -10.28 1.13 22.67
C GLY A 282 -10.37 -0.26 23.30
N MET A 283 -11.53 -0.93 23.27
CA MET A 283 -11.65 -2.31 23.76
C MET A 283 -10.76 -3.26 22.96
N ARG A 284 -9.95 -4.06 23.68
CA ARG A 284 -9.05 -5.05 23.09
C ARG A 284 -9.61 -6.44 23.25
N VAL A 285 -9.62 -7.20 22.16
CA VAL A 285 -9.99 -8.61 22.12
C VAL A 285 -8.71 -9.40 21.92
N PRO A 286 -8.19 -10.11 22.95
CA PRO A 286 -6.93 -10.84 22.85
C PRO A 286 -6.96 -11.97 21.82
N VAL A 287 -8.11 -12.62 21.66
CA VAL A 287 -8.33 -13.69 20.69
C VAL A 287 -9.72 -13.52 20.08
N MET A 288 -9.74 -13.19 18.79
CA MET A 288 -10.92 -13.19 17.93
C MET A 288 -10.69 -14.18 16.80
N GLU A 289 -11.70 -14.97 16.48
CA GLU A 289 -11.67 -15.88 15.34
C GLU A 289 -12.45 -15.27 14.18
N VAL A 290 -11.91 -15.40 12.97
CA VAL A 290 -12.62 -15.10 11.74
C VAL A 290 -12.74 -16.38 10.91
N GLU A 291 -13.97 -16.73 10.60
CA GLU A 291 -14.34 -17.90 9.82
C GLU A 291 -14.74 -17.48 8.40
N MET A 292 -14.29 -18.27 7.43
CA MET A 292 -14.76 -18.24 6.04
C MET A 292 -15.00 -19.69 5.59
N PRO A 293 -16.05 -19.97 4.81
CA PRO A 293 -16.33 -21.32 4.33
C PRO A 293 -15.11 -22.00 3.70
N ASN A 294 -14.96 -23.29 3.94
CA ASN A 294 -13.86 -24.14 3.43
C ASN A 294 -12.44 -23.73 3.87
N ARG A 295 -12.32 -22.96 4.95
CA ARG A 295 -11.03 -22.61 5.55
C ARG A 295 -11.02 -22.86 7.05
N ALA A 296 -9.82 -23.08 7.59
CA ALA A 296 -9.62 -23.05 9.02
C ALA A 296 -9.86 -21.63 9.57
N PRO A 297 -10.42 -21.48 10.79
CA PRO A 297 -10.58 -20.18 11.43
C PRO A 297 -9.23 -19.48 11.63
N VAL A 298 -9.21 -18.17 11.39
CA VAL A 298 -8.02 -17.33 11.57
C VAL A 298 -8.10 -16.62 12.91
N LYS A 299 -7.07 -16.77 13.75
CA LYS A 299 -7.00 -16.12 15.07
C LYS A 299 -6.26 -14.79 15.00
N LEU A 300 -6.90 -13.76 15.54
CA LEU A 300 -6.46 -12.38 15.50
C LEU A 300 -6.53 -11.73 16.89
N LEU A 301 -5.56 -10.88 17.20
CA LEU A 301 -5.71 -9.79 18.15
C LEU A 301 -6.57 -8.70 17.50
N ALA A 302 -7.50 -8.11 18.24
CA ALA A 302 -8.31 -7.02 17.71
C ALA A 302 -8.47 -5.86 18.70
N GLU A 303 -8.65 -4.66 18.17
CA GLU A 303 -8.95 -3.46 18.94
C GLU A 303 -10.10 -2.70 18.27
N VAL A 304 -11.14 -2.37 19.03
CA VAL A 304 -12.24 -1.53 18.55
C VAL A 304 -11.71 -0.12 18.32
N ARG A 305 -11.72 0.34 17.07
CA ARG A 305 -11.20 1.66 16.69
C ARG A 305 -12.30 2.71 16.61
N ASN A 306 -13.49 2.31 16.17
CA ASN A 306 -14.66 3.19 16.17
C ASN A 306 -15.97 2.41 16.30
N ILE A 307 -16.98 3.11 16.78
CA ILE A 307 -18.38 2.70 16.69
C ILE A 307 -19.13 3.91 16.13
N SER A 308 -19.79 3.72 14.99
CA SER A 308 -20.41 4.80 14.22
C SER A 308 -21.87 4.50 13.90
N THR A 309 -22.69 5.54 13.79
CA THR A 309 -24.09 5.42 13.39
C THR A 309 -24.21 5.34 11.87
N THR A 310 -24.99 4.39 11.40
CA THR A 310 -25.37 4.24 9.99
C THR A 310 -26.89 4.10 9.89
N PRO A 311 -27.50 4.29 8.70
CA PRO A 311 -28.93 4.04 8.50
C PRO A 311 -29.38 2.62 8.87
N LYS A 312 -28.46 1.64 8.83
CA LYS A 312 -28.75 0.23 9.14
C LYS A 312 -28.55 -0.13 10.62
N GLY A 313 -28.11 0.81 11.45
CA GLY A 313 -27.77 0.59 12.86
C GLY A 313 -26.33 1.00 13.20
N ARG A 314 -25.75 0.38 14.23
CA ARG A 314 -24.40 0.69 14.68
C ARG A 314 -23.34 -0.16 13.97
N ARG A 315 -22.32 0.51 13.45
CA ARG A 315 -21.19 -0.14 12.79
C ARG A 315 -19.96 -0.08 13.69
N CYS A 316 -19.39 -1.24 13.99
CA CYS A 316 -18.13 -1.39 14.70
C CYS A 316 -16.99 -1.58 13.70
N GLY A 317 -15.95 -0.74 13.79
CA GLY A 317 -14.71 -0.88 13.04
C GLY A 317 -13.57 -1.34 13.95
N MET A 318 -12.93 -2.45 13.59
CA MET A 318 -11.79 -2.97 14.35
C MET A 318 -10.49 -2.87 13.55
N TRP A 319 -9.40 -2.62 14.27
CA TRP A 319 -8.06 -2.97 13.83
C TRP A 319 -7.78 -4.42 14.23
N VAL A 320 -7.07 -5.16 13.39
CA VAL A 320 -6.72 -6.55 13.66
C VAL A 320 -5.25 -6.82 13.36
N CYS A 321 -4.67 -7.75 14.11
CA CYS A 321 -3.34 -8.28 13.87
C CYS A 321 -3.34 -9.80 14.08
N PRO A 322 -2.76 -10.59 13.17
CA PRO A 322 -2.56 -12.01 13.40
C PRO A 322 -1.78 -12.28 14.69
N ILE A 323 -2.16 -13.32 15.43
CA ILE A 323 -1.49 -13.68 16.70
C ILE A 323 -0.08 -14.25 16.49
N ASN A 324 0.20 -14.78 15.30
CA ASN A 324 1.49 -15.36 14.89
C ASN A 324 1.63 -15.37 13.36
N GLU A 325 2.76 -15.87 12.86
CA GLU A 325 3.06 -15.91 11.42
C GLU A 325 2.11 -16.83 10.62
N GLU A 326 1.76 -18.00 11.16
CA GLU A 326 0.83 -18.95 10.51
C GLU A 326 -0.53 -18.30 10.26
N HIS A 327 -1.12 -17.69 11.28
CA HIS A 327 -2.35 -16.92 11.14
C HIS A 327 -2.17 -15.67 10.28
N GLY A 328 -0.95 -15.14 10.18
CA GLY A 328 -0.63 -14.05 9.25
C GLY A 328 -0.73 -14.46 7.80
N VAL A 329 -0.20 -15.62 7.45
CA VAL A 329 -0.34 -16.21 6.11
C VAL A 329 -1.82 -16.51 5.82
N ALA A 330 -2.53 -17.11 6.77
CA ALA A 330 -3.94 -17.46 6.61
C ALA A 330 -4.85 -16.22 6.47
N TRP A 331 -4.63 -15.19 7.31
CA TRP A 331 -5.34 -13.91 7.25
C TRP A 331 -5.13 -13.24 5.91
N ARG A 332 -3.87 -13.13 5.47
CA ARG A 332 -3.53 -12.55 4.18
C ARG A 332 -4.27 -13.26 3.05
N ALA A 333 -4.23 -14.59 3.00
CA ALA A 333 -4.91 -15.37 1.97
C ALA A 333 -6.44 -15.17 1.97
N MET A 334 -7.06 -15.05 3.15
CA MET A 334 -8.50 -14.77 3.29
C MET A 334 -8.86 -13.36 2.79
N VAL A 335 -8.13 -12.34 3.22
CA VAL A 335 -8.31 -10.94 2.76
C VAL A 335 -8.14 -10.87 1.24
N GLU A 336 -7.10 -11.50 0.73
CA GLU A 336 -6.75 -11.53 -0.67
C GLU A 336 -7.82 -12.17 -1.56
N GLU A 337 -8.54 -13.18 -1.07
CA GLU A 337 -9.65 -13.83 -1.78
C GLU A 337 -10.88 -12.92 -1.88
N GLN A 338 -11.11 -12.08 -0.85
CA GLN A 338 -12.18 -11.09 -0.83
C GLN A 338 -11.86 -9.87 -1.72
N ILE A 339 -10.63 -9.34 -1.63
CA ILE A 339 -10.24 -8.10 -2.33
C ILE A 339 -9.94 -8.37 -3.82
N HIS A 340 -9.39 -9.53 -4.17
CA HIS A 340 -9.01 -9.85 -5.54
C HIS A 340 -9.58 -11.18 -6.05
N PRO A 341 -10.91 -11.34 -6.09
CA PRO A 341 -11.56 -12.62 -6.38
C PRO A 341 -11.26 -13.17 -7.78
N ARG A 342 -10.78 -12.33 -8.70
CA ARG A 342 -10.46 -12.67 -10.10
C ARG A 342 -9.01 -13.10 -10.34
N THR A 343 -8.16 -13.04 -9.32
CA THR A 343 -6.73 -13.38 -9.46
C THR A 343 -6.31 -14.45 -8.46
N ARG A 344 -5.20 -15.13 -8.74
CA ARG A 344 -4.62 -16.16 -7.87
C ARG A 344 -3.12 -15.96 -7.74
N THR A 345 -2.59 -16.26 -6.56
CA THR A 345 -1.15 -16.32 -6.28
C THR A 345 -0.68 -17.73 -5.91
N ALA A 346 -1.62 -18.59 -5.48
CA ALA A 346 -1.38 -20.00 -5.19
C ALA A 346 -1.90 -20.89 -6.33
N GLY A 347 -1.32 -22.09 -6.43
CA GLY A 347 -1.64 -23.10 -7.44
C GLY A 347 -0.47 -23.40 -8.38
N ASP A 348 -0.54 -24.54 -9.06
CA ASP A 348 0.42 -24.90 -10.10
C ASP A 348 0.03 -24.26 -11.42
N TRP A 349 0.65 -23.12 -11.71
CA TRP A 349 0.40 -22.32 -12.91
C TRP A 349 1.60 -22.29 -13.86
N ASN A 350 2.63 -23.10 -13.60
CA ASN A 350 3.91 -23.00 -14.32
C ASN A 350 3.74 -23.23 -15.83
N ASP A 351 3.10 -24.34 -16.22
CA ASP A 351 2.82 -24.65 -17.62
C ASP A 351 1.90 -23.62 -18.28
N ALA A 352 0.82 -23.23 -17.59
CA ALA A 352 -0.17 -22.30 -18.12
C ALA A 352 0.42 -20.89 -18.34
N VAL A 353 1.32 -20.44 -17.46
CA VAL A 353 2.02 -19.16 -17.59
C VAL A 353 3.08 -19.23 -18.70
N TRP A 354 3.80 -20.35 -18.81
CA TRP A 354 4.77 -20.54 -19.90
C TRP A 354 4.09 -20.49 -21.28
N ASP A 355 3.00 -21.24 -21.45
CA ASP A 355 2.17 -21.24 -22.65
C ASP A 355 1.61 -19.83 -22.96
N MET A 356 1.19 -19.10 -21.93
CA MET A 356 0.76 -17.71 -22.08
C MET A 356 1.91 -16.79 -22.55
N TYR A 357 3.13 -16.93 -22.04
CA TYR A 357 4.28 -16.15 -22.51
C TYR A 357 4.59 -16.39 -23.99
N GLU A 358 4.51 -17.64 -24.43
CA GLU A 358 4.69 -18.01 -25.84
C GLU A 358 3.61 -17.37 -26.74
N LYS A 359 2.34 -17.53 -26.37
CA LYS A 359 1.17 -17.06 -27.12
C LYS A 359 1.02 -15.54 -27.14
N SER A 360 1.36 -14.87 -26.04
CA SER A 360 1.31 -13.40 -25.96
C SER A 360 2.43 -12.72 -26.73
N GLY A 361 3.46 -13.47 -27.16
CA GLY A 361 4.66 -12.91 -27.77
C GLY A 361 5.65 -12.33 -26.77
N TYR A 362 5.51 -12.62 -25.47
CA TYR A 362 6.44 -12.18 -24.43
C TYR A 362 7.89 -12.61 -24.73
N PHE A 363 8.10 -13.83 -25.25
CA PHE A 363 9.43 -14.30 -25.66
C PHE A 363 10.01 -13.59 -26.90
N ARG A 364 9.20 -12.80 -27.61
CA ARG A 364 9.64 -12.00 -28.78
C ARG A 364 9.95 -10.55 -28.41
N LEU A 365 9.76 -10.15 -27.14
CA LEU A 365 10.12 -8.80 -26.70
C LEU A 365 11.62 -8.55 -26.94
N SER A 366 11.96 -7.31 -27.28
CA SER A 366 13.32 -6.93 -27.68
C SER A 366 13.90 -7.74 -28.84
N GLY A 367 13.05 -8.31 -29.70
CA GLY A 367 13.49 -9.06 -30.88
C GLY A 367 14.12 -10.42 -30.59
N LYS A 368 13.97 -10.96 -29.37
CA LYS A 368 14.54 -12.26 -29.01
C LYS A 368 13.87 -13.42 -29.76
N ASP A 369 14.66 -14.45 -30.03
CA ASP A 369 14.17 -15.72 -30.57
C ASP A 369 13.51 -16.54 -29.44
N PRO A 370 12.21 -16.90 -29.58
CA PRO A 370 11.50 -17.70 -28.58
C PRO A 370 12.17 -19.02 -28.23
N THR A 371 12.87 -19.67 -29.17
CA THR A 371 13.51 -20.98 -28.93
C THR A 371 14.65 -20.89 -27.91
N LYS A 372 15.25 -19.71 -27.74
CA LYS A 372 16.28 -19.47 -26.71
C LYS A 372 15.72 -19.56 -25.29
N PHE A 373 14.39 -19.46 -25.11
CA PHE A 373 13.76 -19.52 -23.79
C PHE A 373 13.57 -20.95 -23.29
N ASP A 374 13.55 -21.96 -24.16
CA ASP A 374 13.35 -23.36 -23.75
C ASP A 374 14.40 -23.83 -22.74
N ALA A 375 15.63 -23.33 -22.85
CA ALA A 375 16.71 -23.59 -21.91
C ALA A 375 16.41 -23.09 -20.48
N PHE A 376 15.59 -22.05 -20.33
CA PHE A 376 15.25 -21.46 -19.03
C PHE A 376 14.01 -22.07 -18.39
N LYS A 377 13.25 -22.93 -19.09
CA LYS A 377 11.96 -23.43 -18.61
C LYS A 377 12.07 -24.15 -17.27
N ARG A 378 13.05 -25.05 -17.14
CA ARG A 378 13.29 -25.79 -15.89
C ARG A 378 13.66 -24.85 -14.74
N GLU A 379 14.61 -23.96 -14.98
CA GLU A 379 15.08 -22.99 -13.97
C GLU A 379 13.96 -22.06 -13.53
N PHE A 380 13.11 -21.63 -14.47
CA PHE A 380 11.91 -20.87 -14.17
C PHE A 380 10.98 -21.65 -13.23
N TYR A 381 10.68 -22.92 -13.53
CA TYR A 381 9.76 -23.71 -12.71
C TYR A 381 10.30 -23.91 -11.29
N GLU A 382 11.56 -24.28 -11.18
CA GLU A 382 12.24 -24.46 -9.89
C GLU A 382 12.22 -23.17 -9.06
N THR A 383 12.53 -22.04 -9.69
CA THR A 383 12.53 -20.73 -9.01
C THR A 383 11.12 -20.28 -8.60
N GLN A 384 10.11 -20.47 -9.45
CA GLN A 384 8.72 -20.15 -9.09
C GLN A 384 8.22 -21.03 -7.93
N ASN A 385 8.59 -22.31 -7.91
CA ASN A 385 8.23 -23.23 -6.82
C ASN A 385 8.88 -22.82 -5.49
N LYS A 386 10.11 -22.30 -5.51
CA LYS A 386 10.78 -21.74 -4.32
C LYS A 386 10.09 -20.50 -3.76
N LEU A 387 9.30 -19.76 -4.54
CA LEU A 387 8.57 -18.59 -4.05
C LEU A 387 7.22 -18.94 -3.40
N VAL A 388 6.71 -20.16 -3.61
CA VAL A 388 5.43 -20.60 -3.03
C VAL A 388 5.48 -20.52 -1.51
N GLY A 389 4.49 -19.87 -0.90
CA GLY A 389 4.41 -19.68 0.55
C GLY A 389 5.40 -18.67 1.13
N ARG A 390 6.17 -17.95 0.30
CA ARG A 390 7.18 -16.97 0.74
C ARG A 390 6.87 -15.54 0.27
N PRO A 391 5.72 -14.97 0.66
CA PRO A 391 5.22 -13.73 0.08
C PRO A 391 5.98 -12.46 0.50
N ARG A 392 7.02 -12.58 1.35
CA ARG A 392 7.99 -11.51 1.66
C ARG A 392 9.11 -11.38 0.62
N LEU A 393 9.34 -12.42 -0.19
CA LEU A 393 10.38 -12.45 -1.22
C LEU A 393 9.83 -12.09 -2.60
N GLY A 394 8.65 -12.60 -2.92
CA GLY A 394 8.04 -12.42 -4.21
C GLY A 394 6.90 -13.38 -4.44
N PHE A 395 6.06 -13.08 -5.43
CA PHE A 395 4.96 -13.94 -5.82
C PHE A 395 4.58 -13.66 -7.27
N ARG A 396 4.04 -14.69 -7.92
CA ARG A 396 3.42 -14.60 -9.24
C ARG A 396 1.92 -14.44 -9.08
N ILE A 397 1.35 -13.49 -9.80
CA ILE A 397 -0.08 -13.25 -9.85
C ILE A 397 -0.55 -13.73 -11.22
N VAL A 398 -1.61 -14.53 -11.24
CA VAL A 398 -2.30 -14.94 -12.47
C VAL A 398 -3.76 -14.51 -12.44
N LYS A 399 -4.29 -14.15 -13.61
CA LYS A 399 -5.73 -14.06 -13.87
C LYS A 399 -6.14 -15.27 -14.69
N PRO A 400 -6.81 -16.28 -14.10
CA PRO A 400 -7.26 -17.46 -14.84
C PRO A 400 -8.33 -17.11 -15.87
N LEU A 401 -8.38 -17.85 -16.99
CA LEU A 401 -9.43 -17.74 -18.02
C LEU A 401 -10.50 -18.84 -17.86
N ASP A 402 -10.05 -20.08 -17.91
CA ASP A 402 -10.72 -21.34 -17.59
C ASP A 402 -9.69 -22.21 -16.85
N GLY A 403 -10.10 -23.24 -16.10
CA GLY A 403 -9.31 -23.83 -14.99
C GLY A 403 -7.83 -24.18 -15.23
N SER A 404 -7.36 -24.33 -16.48
CA SER A 404 -5.96 -24.60 -16.84
C SER A 404 -5.27 -23.51 -17.68
N LYS A 405 -5.94 -22.41 -18.03
CA LYS A 405 -5.34 -21.31 -18.83
C LYS A 405 -5.27 -20.01 -18.05
N VAL A 406 -4.28 -19.19 -18.42
CA VAL A 406 -4.03 -17.88 -17.82
C VAL A 406 -4.27 -16.79 -18.86
N GLU A 407 -5.11 -15.82 -18.57
CA GLU A 407 -5.33 -14.64 -19.41
C GLU A 407 -4.17 -13.63 -19.26
N ALA A 408 -3.71 -13.44 -18.02
CA ALA A 408 -2.68 -12.46 -17.69
C ALA A 408 -1.83 -12.90 -16.50
N SER A 409 -0.54 -12.54 -16.50
CA SER A 409 0.37 -12.77 -15.39
C SER A 409 1.29 -11.58 -15.17
N ILE A 410 1.69 -11.39 -13.92
CA ILE A 410 2.70 -10.43 -13.45
C ILE A 410 3.44 -11.06 -12.28
N SER A 411 4.74 -10.84 -12.21
CA SER A 411 5.55 -11.22 -11.05
C SER A 411 5.99 -9.97 -10.31
N VAL A 412 5.98 -10.06 -8.98
CA VAL A 412 6.55 -9.04 -8.10
C VAL A 412 7.53 -9.69 -7.15
N ALA A 413 8.63 -9.01 -6.86
CA ALA A 413 9.73 -9.54 -6.08
C ALA A 413 10.42 -8.44 -5.26
N LYS A 414 11.15 -8.82 -4.21
CA LYS A 414 11.96 -7.92 -3.38
C LYS A 414 13.46 -8.19 -3.63
N PRO A 415 14.06 -7.66 -4.72
CA PRO A 415 15.46 -7.89 -5.06
C PRO A 415 16.45 -7.02 -4.25
N TYR A 416 15.95 -6.05 -3.48
CA TYR A 416 16.71 -5.12 -2.65
C TYR A 416 16.02 -4.95 -1.30
N GLY A 417 16.75 -4.51 -0.27
CA GLY A 417 16.29 -4.57 1.13
C GLY A 417 15.02 -3.76 1.40
N THR A 418 14.78 -2.71 0.61
CA THR A 418 13.64 -1.79 0.79
C THR A 418 12.77 -1.62 -0.46
N SER A 419 12.98 -2.43 -1.50
CA SER A 419 12.41 -2.17 -2.82
C SER A 419 11.76 -3.39 -3.45
N TRP A 420 10.53 -3.19 -3.93
CA TRP A 420 9.78 -4.19 -4.68
C TRP A 420 9.85 -3.91 -6.18
N MET A 421 10.25 -4.92 -6.95
CA MET A 421 10.31 -4.90 -8.40
C MET A 421 9.08 -5.57 -9.00
N THR A 422 8.45 -4.91 -9.96
CA THR A 422 7.50 -5.53 -10.88
C THR A 422 8.22 -6.01 -12.14
N HIS A 423 7.97 -7.25 -12.55
CA HIS A 423 8.60 -7.85 -13.73
C HIS A 423 7.72 -8.94 -14.36
N MET A 424 8.10 -9.36 -15.57
CA MET A 424 7.45 -10.44 -16.34
C MET A 424 5.93 -10.26 -16.46
N VAL A 425 5.52 -9.09 -16.95
CA VAL A 425 4.13 -8.79 -17.22
C VAL A 425 3.78 -9.28 -18.61
N ALA A 426 2.75 -10.13 -18.72
CA ALA A 426 2.21 -10.53 -20.00
C ALA A 426 0.70 -10.75 -19.93
N ARG A 427 0.08 -10.62 -21.09
CA ARG A 427 -1.35 -10.86 -21.28
C ARG A 427 -1.55 -11.45 -22.66
N GLN A 428 -2.42 -12.44 -22.76
CA GLN A 428 -2.91 -12.94 -24.04
C GLN A 428 -4.36 -12.52 -24.29
N HIS A 429 -4.75 -12.48 -25.56
CA HIS A 429 -6.16 -12.36 -25.89
C HIS A 429 -6.89 -13.68 -25.58
N PRO A 430 -8.04 -13.66 -24.89
CA PRO A 430 -8.86 -14.84 -24.74
C PRO A 430 -9.29 -15.37 -26.11
N THR A 431 -8.84 -16.57 -26.48
CA THR A 431 -9.34 -17.26 -27.69
C THR A 431 -10.61 -18.03 -27.35
N GLY A 432 -11.63 -17.97 -28.21
CA GLY A 432 -12.89 -18.72 -28.04
C GLY A 432 -14.01 -18.02 -27.23
N LEU A 433 -13.83 -16.76 -26.83
CA LEU A 433 -14.89 -15.92 -26.25
C LEU A 433 -15.44 -14.93 -27.29
N GLU A 434 -15.85 -15.44 -28.45
CA GLU A 434 -16.54 -14.63 -29.47
C GLU A 434 -17.77 -13.96 -28.83
N GLY A 435 -17.83 -12.63 -28.90
CA GLY A 435 -18.95 -11.84 -28.36
C GLY A 435 -18.81 -11.31 -26.93
N LYS A 436 -17.84 -11.78 -26.12
CA LYS A 436 -17.53 -11.16 -24.80
C LYS A 436 -16.26 -10.31 -24.91
N LYS A 437 -16.42 -9.01 -25.17
CA LYS A 437 -15.33 -8.02 -25.04
C LYS A 437 -14.92 -7.90 -23.56
N VAL A 438 -14.14 -8.84 -23.03
CA VAL A 438 -13.45 -8.63 -21.75
C VAL A 438 -12.38 -7.56 -22.02
N SER A 439 -12.49 -6.41 -21.35
CA SER A 439 -11.57 -5.31 -21.58
C SER A 439 -10.16 -5.72 -21.15
N ALA A 440 -9.21 -5.69 -22.07
CA ALA A 440 -7.79 -5.97 -21.82
C ALA A 440 -7.24 -5.18 -20.61
N ARG A 441 -7.81 -3.99 -20.36
CA ARG A 441 -7.45 -3.13 -19.24
C ARG A 441 -7.87 -3.68 -17.90
N GLU A 442 -8.99 -4.39 -17.80
CA GLU A 442 -9.42 -4.99 -16.54
C GLU A 442 -8.49 -6.11 -16.11
N ALA A 443 -8.02 -6.93 -17.06
CA ALA A 443 -7.04 -7.97 -16.75
C ALA A 443 -5.75 -7.38 -16.19
N LEU A 444 -5.22 -6.32 -16.83
CA LEU A 444 -4.05 -5.59 -16.35
C LEU A 444 -4.31 -4.97 -14.98
N ARG A 445 -5.45 -4.27 -14.81
CA ARG A 445 -5.85 -3.68 -13.52
C ARG A 445 -5.79 -4.71 -12.40
N ASP A 446 -6.48 -5.83 -12.58
CA ASP A 446 -6.68 -6.81 -11.53
C ASP A 446 -5.33 -7.42 -11.09
N ILE A 447 -4.43 -7.72 -12.04
CA ILE A 447 -3.11 -8.26 -11.72
C ILE A 447 -2.16 -7.23 -11.10
N TYR A 448 -2.20 -5.96 -11.54
CA TYR A 448 -1.36 -4.89 -10.96
C TYR A 448 -1.81 -4.54 -9.53
N LEU A 449 -3.12 -4.38 -9.31
CA LEU A 449 -3.65 -4.14 -7.96
C LEU A 449 -3.23 -5.26 -6.99
N ARG A 450 -3.36 -6.51 -7.42
CA ARG A 450 -2.91 -7.67 -6.64
C ARG A 450 -1.39 -7.73 -6.46
N GLY A 451 -0.60 -7.21 -7.40
CA GLY A 451 0.85 -7.15 -7.26
C GLY A 451 1.32 -6.18 -6.17
N TYR A 452 0.66 -5.04 -6.06
CA TYR A 452 1.11 -3.94 -5.20
C TYR A 452 0.45 -3.87 -3.83
N GLU A 453 -0.85 -4.13 -3.71
CA GLU A 453 -1.57 -4.00 -2.43
C GLU A 453 -1.01 -4.88 -1.31
N PRO A 454 -0.68 -6.17 -1.54
CA PRO A 454 -0.09 -7.00 -0.50
C PRO A 454 1.33 -6.59 -0.10
N ALA A 455 2.09 -5.98 -1.02
CA ALA A 455 3.46 -5.53 -0.76
C ALA A 455 3.49 -4.34 0.22
N GLN A 456 2.38 -3.62 0.40
CA GLN A 456 2.25 -2.57 1.42
C GLN A 456 2.38 -3.08 2.86
N LEU A 457 2.26 -4.40 3.08
CA LEU A 457 2.41 -5.02 4.39
C LEU A 457 3.86 -5.27 4.78
N ASP A 458 4.78 -5.13 3.84
CA ASP A 458 6.20 -5.20 4.13
C ASP A 458 6.61 -3.94 4.94
N PRO A 459 7.01 -4.07 6.21
CA PRO A 459 7.35 -2.90 7.04
C PRO A 459 8.59 -2.16 6.53
N ASP A 460 9.41 -2.81 5.69
CA ASP A 460 10.65 -2.24 5.18
C ASP A 460 10.49 -1.62 3.79
N VAL A 461 9.30 -1.69 3.17
CA VAL A 461 9.08 -1.16 1.82
C VAL A 461 9.15 0.36 1.78
N LYS A 462 10.10 0.86 1.00
CA LYS A 462 10.27 2.28 0.70
C LYS A 462 10.03 2.60 -0.76
N TRP A 463 10.27 1.63 -1.66
CA TRP A 463 10.25 1.87 -3.10
C TRP A 463 9.57 0.73 -3.86
N PHE A 464 8.92 1.11 -4.95
CA PHE A 464 8.47 0.21 -6.00
C PHE A 464 9.15 0.61 -7.29
N PHE A 465 9.63 -0.36 -8.05
CA PHE A 465 10.29 -0.09 -9.33
C PHE A 465 10.03 -1.18 -10.37
N GLY A 466 10.42 -0.90 -11.61
CA GLY A 466 10.41 -1.88 -12.70
C GLY A 466 11.17 -1.37 -13.91
N TYR A 467 11.68 -2.31 -14.70
CA TYR A 467 12.31 -2.02 -15.98
C TYR A 467 11.29 -2.25 -17.09
N PHE A 468 10.95 -1.21 -17.83
CA PHE A 468 9.91 -1.25 -18.85
C PHE A 468 10.49 -0.89 -20.22
N GLU A 469 10.02 -1.58 -21.26
CA GLU A 469 10.29 -1.17 -22.63
C GLU A 469 9.63 0.19 -22.91
N ALA A 470 10.42 1.14 -23.43
CA ALA A 470 10.01 2.54 -23.55
C ALA A 470 8.83 2.76 -24.53
N ARG A 471 8.67 1.86 -25.50
CA ARG A 471 7.68 1.99 -26.59
C ARG A 471 6.31 1.41 -26.27
N VAL A 472 6.18 0.69 -25.16
CA VAL A 472 4.90 0.11 -24.74
C VAL A 472 3.96 1.22 -24.28
N ARG A 473 2.94 1.53 -25.09
CA ARG A 473 1.96 2.60 -24.83
C ARG A 473 1.31 2.48 -23.44
N TRP A 474 1.03 1.26 -23.00
CA TRP A 474 0.49 1.00 -21.66
C TRP A 474 1.45 1.46 -20.55
N SER A 475 2.74 1.09 -20.63
CA SER A 475 3.76 1.49 -19.65
C SER A 475 3.94 3.00 -19.60
N ARG A 476 3.95 3.67 -20.76
CA ARG A 476 4.01 5.13 -20.83
C ARG A 476 2.85 5.78 -20.10
N TYR A 477 1.63 5.36 -20.42
CA TYR A 477 0.41 5.93 -19.86
C TYR A 477 0.20 5.61 -18.38
N ALA A 478 0.48 4.37 -17.96
CA ALA A 478 0.24 3.91 -16.59
C ALA A 478 1.39 4.25 -15.64
N MET A 479 2.65 4.09 -16.07
CA MET A 479 3.83 4.18 -15.20
C MET A 479 4.54 5.52 -15.37
N PHE A 480 4.94 5.86 -16.60
CA PHE A 480 5.86 6.98 -16.84
C PHE A 480 5.19 8.35 -16.63
N ASP A 481 3.98 8.53 -17.18
CA ASP A 481 3.17 9.74 -16.94
C ASP A 481 3.01 9.96 -15.42
N PHE A 482 2.67 8.91 -14.66
CA PHE A 482 2.51 9.00 -13.21
C PHE A 482 3.81 9.40 -12.51
N ALA A 483 4.93 8.76 -12.83
CA ALA A 483 6.22 9.11 -12.23
C ALA A 483 6.57 10.59 -12.48
N SER A 484 6.38 11.08 -13.70
CA SER A 484 6.68 12.47 -14.07
C SER A 484 5.91 13.50 -13.26
N TRP A 485 4.70 13.17 -12.79
CA TRP A 485 3.89 14.08 -11.97
C TRP A 485 4.51 14.36 -10.61
N TYR A 486 5.33 13.44 -10.08
CA TYR A 486 5.90 13.53 -8.74
C TYR A 486 7.43 13.63 -8.72
N GLU A 487 8.10 13.70 -9.87
CA GLU A 487 9.57 13.77 -9.92
C GLU A 487 10.11 14.98 -9.13
N HIS A 488 9.40 16.11 -9.20
CA HIS A 488 9.74 17.33 -8.46
C HIS A 488 9.72 17.17 -6.94
N THR A 489 9.06 16.14 -6.39
CA THR A 489 9.02 15.87 -4.94
C THR A 489 10.16 14.96 -4.48
N GLY A 490 10.93 14.38 -5.43
CA GLY A 490 11.93 13.35 -5.15
C GLY A 490 11.35 11.98 -4.78
N GLN A 491 10.02 11.82 -4.81
CA GLN A 491 9.34 10.56 -4.46
C GLN A 491 9.14 9.63 -5.66
N SER A 492 9.55 10.02 -6.86
CA SER A 492 9.52 9.18 -8.06
C SER A 492 10.69 9.50 -8.99
N ALA A 493 10.93 8.61 -9.95
CA ALA A 493 11.84 8.84 -11.07
C ALA A 493 11.43 7.98 -12.27
N ALA A 494 11.55 8.51 -13.49
CA ALA A 494 11.61 7.76 -14.73
C ALA A 494 12.99 8.01 -15.39
N ILE A 495 13.81 6.95 -15.51
CA ILE A 495 15.19 7.07 -15.98
C ILE A 495 15.34 6.27 -17.26
N ASP A 496 15.61 6.97 -18.35
CA ASP A 496 15.86 6.36 -19.65
C ASP A 496 17.19 5.61 -19.65
N PHE A 497 17.21 4.45 -20.31
CA PHE A 497 18.41 3.67 -20.55
C PHE A 497 18.30 2.90 -21.87
N ARG A 498 19.44 2.46 -22.41
CA ARG A 498 19.49 1.46 -23.48
C ARG A 498 19.85 0.11 -22.90
N LEU A 499 19.02 -0.89 -23.17
CA LEU A 499 19.21 -2.26 -22.68
C LEU A 499 20.17 -2.98 -23.60
N MET A 500 21.33 -3.39 -23.11
CA MET A 500 22.32 -4.11 -23.91
C MET A 500 22.65 -5.46 -23.28
N GLU A 501 22.86 -6.49 -24.10
CA GLU A 501 23.16 -7.86 -23.69
C GLU A 501 24.59 -8.24 -24.07
N GLY A 502 25.34 -8.75 -23.09
CA GLY A 502 26.68 -9.28 -23.28
C GLY A 502 26.70 -10.81 -23.17
N GLU A 503 27.26 -11.48 -24.16
CA GLU A 503 27.55 -12.92 -24.09
C GLU A 503 28.85 -13.16 -23.35
N THR A 504 28.84 -14.07 -22.37
CA THR A 504 30.04 -14.40 -21.58
C THR A 504 30.92 -15.42 -22.26
N ASP A 505 30.37 -16.29 -23.11
CA ASP A 505 31.11 -17.40 -23.73
C ASP A 505 31.92 -16.97 -24.96
N ARG A 506 31.64 -15.80 -25.55
CA ARG A 506 32.44 -15.29 -26.67
C ARG A 506 33.83 -14.85 -26.20
N ALA A 507 34.76 -14.75 -27.14
CA ALA A 507 36.05 -14.13 -26.89
C ALA A 507 35.89 -12.62 -26.67
N TRP A 508 36.29 -12.13 -25.50
CA TRP A 508 36.37 -10.70 -25.18
C TRP A 508 37.78 -10.19 -25.46
N GLU A 509 37.90 -8.96 -25.97
CA GLU A 509 39.22 -8.31 -26.06
C GLU A 509 39.80 -8.12 -24.66
N PRO A 510 41.14 -8.23 -24.51
CA PRO A 510 41.78 -7.99 -23.23
C PRO A 510 41.54 -6.56 -22.74
N ILE A 511 41.63 -6.38 -21.43
CA ILE A 511 41.57 -5.06 -20.79
C ILE A 511 42.60 -4.12 -21.48
N PRO A 512 42.21 -2.90 -21.88
CA PRO A 512 43.10 -2.01 -22.61
C PRO A 512 44.37 -1.67 -21.82
N ALA A 513 45.50 -1.52 -22.53
CA ALA A 513 46.75 -1.13 -21.91
C ALA A 513 46.60 0.20 -21.15
N GLY A 514 47.13 0.25 -19.93
CA GLY A 514 47.03 1.41 -19.03
C GLY A 514 45.74 1.46 -18.18
N VAL A 515 44.82 0.50 -18.35
CA VAL A 515 43.65 0.35 -17.49
C VAL A 515 43.91 -0.77 -16.48
N GLU A 516 43.83 -0.46 -15.19
CA GLU A 516 43.80 -1.44 -14.12
C GLU A 516 42.36 -1.63 -13.64
N VAL A 517 41.88 -2.87 -13.59
CA VAL A 517 40.55 -3.19 -13.04
C VAL A 517 40.72 -4.06 -11.80
N GLY A 518 40.09 -3.67 -10.70
CA GLY A 518 40.16 -4.43 -9.45
C GLY A 518 39.04 -4.08 -8.47
N THR A 519 39.17 -4.56 -7.23
CA THR A 519 38.25 -4.23 -6.14
C THR A 519 38.43 -2.76 -5.73
N PRO A 520 37.34 -1.99 -5.53
CA PRO A 520 37.44 -0.61 -5.06
C PRO A 520 37.88 -0.55 -3.59
N THR A 521 38.70 0.45 -3.26
CA THR A 521 39.02 0.75 -1.85
C THR A 521 37.85 1.46 -1.15
N PRO A 522 37.82 1.51 0.19
CA PRO A 522 36.81 2.28 0.92
C PRO A 522 36.75 3.76 0.51
N GLU A 523 37.90 4.38 0.21
CA GLU A 523 37.99 5.77 -0.24
C GLU A 523 37.39 5.95 -1.64
N GLU A 524 37.64 5.01 -2.56
CA GLU A 524 37.06 5.02 -3.91
C GLU A 524 35.54 4.81 -3.86
N LEU A 525 35.05 3.94 -2.98
CA LEU A 525 33.62 3.78 -2.73
C LEU A 525 33.01 5.07 -2.14
N ALA A 526 33.71 5.77 -1.25
CA ALA A 526 33.23 7.05 -0.73
C ALA A 526 33.13 8.12 -1.83
N VAL A 527 34.10 8.17 -2.76
CA VAL A 527 34.02 9.04 -3.95
C VAL A 527 32.83 8.66 -4.81
N PHE A 528 32.59 7.36 -5.03
CA PHE A 528 31.46 6.86 -5.78
C PHE A 528 30.11 7.24 -5.17
N PHE A 529 29.90 7.03 -3.87
CA PHE A 529 28.63 7.38 -3.22
C PHE A 529 28.37 8.88 -3.29
N LYS A 530 29.40 9.70 -3.09
CA LYS A 530 29.31 11.15 -3.26
C LYS A 530 28.97 11.54 -4.69
N HIS A 531 29.61 10.89 -5.68
CA HIS A 531 29.33 11.15 -7.08
C HIS A 531 27.87 10.79 -7.44
N VAL A 532 27.42 9.60 -7.05
CA VAL A 532 26.05 9.13 -7.31
C VAL A 532 25.02 10.02 -6.62
N GLU A 533 25.27 10.48 -5.40
CA GLU A 533 24.44 11.47 -4.72
C GLU A 533 24.29 12.78 -5.50
N GLN A 534 25.36 13.24 -6.16
CA GLN A 534 25.36 14.48 -6.93
C GLN A 534 24.72 14.32 -8.31
N THR A 535 24.78 13.14 -8.92
CA THR A 535 24.37 12.93 -10.32
C THR A 535 23.09 12.14 -10.50
N LYS A 536 22.57 11.46 -9.46
CA LYS A 536 21.38 10.61 -9.55
C LYS A 536 20.31 11.03 -8.54
N PRO A 537 19.02 10.96 -8.90
CA PRO A 537 17.93 11.32 -8.00
C PRO A 537 17.88 10.37 -6.80
N LEU A 538 17.37 10.86 -5.67
CA LEU A 538 17.23 10.07 -4.43
C LEU A 538 16.55 8.71 -4.67
N ALA A 539 15.45 8.72 -5.43
CA ALA A 539 14.69 7.51 -5.76
C ALA A 539 15.55 6.42 -6.43
N PHE A 540 16.46 6.79 -7.34
CA PHE A 540 17.36 5.84 -7.99
C PHE A 540 18.32 5.18 -7.01
N ARG A 541 18.96 5.99 -6.16
CA ARG A 541 19.98 5.53 -5.24
C ARG A 541 19.39 4.61 -4.18
N GLU A 542 18.30 5.06 -3.58
CA GLU A 542 17.64 4.33 -2.49
C GLU A 542 16.94 3.06 -3.00
N ALA A 543 16.27 3.10 -4.16
CA ALA A 543 15.53 1.95 -4.68
C ALA A 543 16.45 0.81 -5.13
N LEU A 544 17.66 1.12 -5.60
CA LEU A 544 18.63 0.14 -6.05
C LEU A 544 19.68 -0.20 -4.98
N ASP A 545 19.48 0.23 -3.71
CA ASP A 545 20.46 0.06 -2.62
C ASP A 545 21.88 0.55 -3.01
N LEU A 546 21.98 1.66 -3.75
CA LEU A 546 23.23 2.35 -4.10
C LEU A 546 23.59 3.41 -3.06
N VAL A 547 23.43 3.04 -1.79
CA VAL A 547 23.74 3.87 -0.61
C VAL A 547 24.65 3.09 0.33
N PRO A 548 25.55 3.75 1.07
CA PRO A 548 26.59 3.09 1.86
C PRO A 548 26.06 1.98 2.78
N GLU A 549 24.93 2.22 3.44
CA GLU A 549 24.38 1.35 4.49
C GLU A 549 23.77 0.05 3.96
N ARG A 550 23.52 -0.03 2.65
CA ARG A 550 22.84 -1.19 2.02
C ARG A 550 23.57 -1.72 0.78
N PHE A 551 24.72 -1.13 0.44
CA PHE A 551 25.43 -1.44 -0.78
C PHE A 551 25.89 -2.90 -0.86
N ASP A 552 26.26 -3.51 0.27
CA ASP A 552 26.74 -4.90 0.36
C ASP A 552 25.63 -5.97 0.22
N MET A 553 24.37 -5.55 0.17
CA MET A 553 23.19 -6.40 0.07
C MET A 553 23.10 -7.51 1.13
N GLN A 554 23.70 -7.36 2.32
CA GLN A 554 23.75 -8.43 3.32
C GLN A 554 22.35 -8.91 3.73
N ALA A 555 21.47 -8.00 4.16
CA ALA A 555 20.11 -8.35 4.57
C ALA A 555 19.30 -9.01 3.44
N THR A 556 19.48 -8.54 2.20
CA THR A 556 18.83 -9.11 1.02
C THR A 556 19.32 -10.54 0.76
N ARG A 557 20.64 -10.78 0.87
CA ARG A 557 21.25 -12.10 0.73
C ARG A 557 20.69 -13.09 1.74
N GLU A 558 20.63 -12.70 3.01
CA GLU A 558 20.08 -13.53 4.08
C GLU A 558 18.61 -13.89 3.82
N LEU A 559 17.80 -12.90 3.40
CA LEU A 559 16.40 -13.12 3.06
C LEU A 559 16.23 -14.10 1.90
N TRP A 560 16.99 -13.94 0.81
CA TRP A 560 16.94 -14.82 -0.36
C TRP A 560 17.43 -16.24 -0.03
N ASN A 561 18.52 -16.36 0.73
CA ASN A 561 19.08 -17.65 1.14
C ASN A 561 18.10 -18.48 1.98
N SER A 562 17.23 -17.83 2.78
CA SER A 562 16.16 -18.51 3.53
C SER A 562 15.17 -19.28 2.63
N ALA A 563 15.13 -18.95 1.34
CA ALA A 563 14.34 -19.61 0.31
C ALA A 563 15.14 -20.45 -0.67
N GLN A 564 16.44 -20.70 -0.41
CA GLN A 564 17.36 -21.34 -1.34
C GLN A 564 17.45 -20.60 -2.69
N LEU A 565 17.29 -19.28 -2.62
CA LEU A 565 17.56 -18.35 -3.72
C LEU A 565 18.86 -17.60 -3.40
N SER A 566 19.48 -17.06 -4.43
CA SER A 566 20.74 -16.32 -4.38
C SER A 566 20.56 -14.94 -5.01
N ARG A 567 21.18 -13.95 -4.39
CA ARG A 567 21.29 -12.59 -4.90
C ARG A 567 22.67 -12.07 -4.55
N GLU A 568 23.49 -11.73 -5.53
CA GLU A 568 24.86 -11.29 -5.28
C GLU A 568 25.12 -9.95 -5.94
N ARG A 569 26.05 -9.19 -5.35
CA ARG A 569 26.60 -7.96 -5.91
C ARG A 569 28.10 -7.91 -5.65
N GLU A 570 28.85 -7.48 -6.65
CA GLU A 570 30.26 -7.17 -6.55
C GLU A 570 30.53 -5.85 -7.28
N ALA A 571 31.44 -5.05 -6.71
CA ALA A 571 31.87 -3.79 -7.30
C ALA A 571 33.30 -3.91 -7.82
N PHE A 572 33.55 -3.31 -8.98
CA PHE A 572 34.85 -3.17 -9.61
C PHE A 572 35.13 -1.70 -9.85
N VAL A 573 36.40 -1.31 -9.83
CA VAL A 573 36.85 0.02 -10.23
C VAL A 573 37.84 -0.10 -11.37
N ALA A 574 37.71 0.80 -12.36
CA ALA A 574 38.73 1.01 -13.36
C ALA A 574 39.60 2.20 -12.95
N ARG A 575 40.92 2.00 -12.98
CA ARG A 575 41.93 3.01 -12.67
C ARG A 575 42.80 3.26 -13.90
N ILE A 576 43.14 4.53 -14.12
CA ILE A 576 44.15 4.98 -15.09
C ILE A 576 45.13 5.86 -14.35
N ASP A 577 46.42 5.53 -14.43
CA ASP A 577 47.49 6.18 -13.66
C ASP A 577 47.20 6.24 -12.15
N GLY A 578 46.62 5.14 -11.62
CA GLY A 578 46.25 5.02 -10.21
C GLY A 578 45.02 5.83 -9.79
N LYS A 579 44.33 6.52 -10.70
CA LYS A 579 43.13 7.31 -10.41
C LYS A 579 41.86 6.58 -10.84
N PRO A 580 40.81 6.51 -10.01
CA PRO A 580 39.56 5.86 -10.37
C PRO A 580 38.81 6.68 -11.44
N VAL A 581 38.47 6.06 -12.56
CA VAL A 581 37.76 6.71 -13.69
C VAL A 581 36.31 6.24 -13.83
N ALA A 582 35.99 5.03 -13.39
CA ALA A 582 34.63 4.48 -13.40
C ALA A 582 34.48 3.33 -12.40
N ILE A 583 33.25 3.07 -11.94
CA ILE A 583 32.89 1.89 -11.14
C ILE A 583 31.87 1.04 -11.88
N GLY A 584 32.10 -0.27 -11.90
CA GLY A 584 31.16 -1.28 -12.38
C GLY A 584 30.53 -2.02 -11.19
N ILE A 585 29.22 -2.20 -11.20
CA ILE A 585 28.46 -2.93 -10.20
C ILE A 585 27.82 -4.11 -10.90
N ALA A 586 28.36 -5.30 -10.68
CA ALA A 586 27.84 -6.53 -11.24
C ALA A 586 26.96 -7.23 -10.21
N GLU A 587 25.81 -7.73 -10.65
CA GLU A 587 24.84 -8.40 -9.79
C GLU A 587 24.32 -9.67 -10.46
N THR A 588 23.98 -10.69 -9.67
CA THR A 588 23.27 -11.88 -10.15
C THR A 588 22.08 -12.22 -9.29
N ALA A 589 21.09 -12.87 -9.87
CA ALA A 589 20.01 -13.52 -9.15
C ALA A 589 20.00 -15.02 -9.47
N THR A 590 19.16 -15.78 -8.76
CA THR A 590 18.90 -17.19 -9.11
C THR A 590 18.45 -17.33 -10.57
N PRO A 591 18.97 -18.30 -11.34
CA PRO A 591 18.53 -18.54 -12.70
C PRO A 591 17.02 -18.78 -12.80
N GLY A 592 16.42 -18.33 -13.90
CA GLY A 592 14.97 -18.44 -14.11
C GLY A 592 14.12 -17.47 -13.27
N PHE A 593 14.72 -16.65 -12.39
CA PHE A 593 13.96 -15.63 -11.64
C PHE A 593 13.39 -14.57 -12.57
N ASN A 594 14.18 -14.12 -13.54
CA ASN A 594 13.73 -13.24 -14.61
C ASN A 594 14.22 -13.78 -15.96
N LEU A 595 13.29 -14.03 -16.89
CA LEU A 595 13.58 -14.65 -18.18
C LEU A 595 14.40 -13.75 -19.13
N PHE A 596 14.41 -12.44 -18.90
CA PHE A 596 15.24 -11.47 -19.62
C PHE A 596 16.52 -11.13 -18.86
N GLN A 597 16.77 -11.80 -17.73
CA GLN A 597 17.99 -11.69 -16.94
C GLN A 597 18.30 -10.26 -16.47
N ILE A 598 17.28 -9.41 -16.29
CA ILE A 598 17.46 -8.02 -15.83
C ILE A 598 18.12 -7.92 -14.43
N LEU A 599 18.15 -9.02 -13.66
CA LEU A 599 18.85 -9.06 -12.37
C LEU A 599 20.25 -9.69 -12.45
N ASP A 600 20.62 -10.27 -13.59
CA ASP A 600 21.99 -10.65 -13.93
C ASP A 600 22.59 -9.51 -14.75
N SER A 601 23.03 -8.45 -14.06
CA SER A 601 23.30 -7.17 -14.70
C SER A 601 24.58 -6.50 -14.24
N VAL A 602 25.21 -5.73 -15.12
CA VAL A 602 26.27 -4.78 -14.79
C VAL A 602 25.82 -3.34 -15.02
N ARG A 603 25.98 -2.50 -14.00
CA ARG A 603 25.79 -1.06 -14.09
C ARG A 603 27.15 -0.37 -13.99
N ILE A 604 27.49 0.45 -14.98
CA ILE A 604 28.76 1.19 -15.00
C ILE A 604 28.46 2.67 -14.78
N ILE A 605 29.12 3.26 -13.81
CA ILE A 605 28.97 4.67 -13.43
C ILE A 605 30.34 5.34 -13.61
N PRO A 606 30.49 6.25 -14.59
CA PRO A 606 31.72 6.98 -14.80
C PRO A 606 31.92 7.99 -13.65
N LEU A 607 33.13 8.09 -13.12
CA LEU A 607 33.51 9.03 -12.06
C LEU A 607 34.09 10.34 -12.62
N ILE A 608 34.40 10.34 -13.90
CA ILE A 608 34.80 11.48 -14.71
C ILE A 608 33.83 11.62 -15.88
N ASP A 609 33.94 12.70 -16.65
CA ASP A 609 33.14 12.93 -17.86
C ASP A 609 33.23 11.73 -18.83
N ASP A 610 32.07 11.19 -19.23
CA ASP A 610 31.94 9.99 -20.07
C ASP A 610 32.40 10.23 -21.51
N THR A 611 32.53 11.47 -21.94
CA THR A 611 33.07 11.81 -23.26
C THR A 611 34.59 11.63 -23.35
N ARG A 612 35.29 11.48 -22.22
CA ARG A 612 36.75 11.36 -22.18
C ARG A 612 37.24 9.97 -22.61
N PRO A 613 38.33 9.86 -23.38
CA PRO A 613 38.90 8.57 -23.78
C PRO A 613 39.28 7.68 -22.58
N GLU A 614 39.72 8.28 -21.47
CA GLU A 614 40.04 7.58 -20.23
C GLU A 614 38.80 6.89 -19.63
N ALA A 615 37.65 7.57 -19.64
CA ALA A 615 36.38 7.00 -19.17
C ALA A 615 35.98 5.82 -20.06
N GLN A 616 35.99 6.01 -21.38
CA GLN A 616 35.62 4.98 -22.36
C GLN A 616 36.50 3.73 -22.24
N LYS A 617 37.82 3.89 -22.12
CA LYS A 617 38.75 2.77 -21.88
C LYS A 617 38.47 2.06 -20.55
N GLY A 618 38.24 2.81 -19.48
CA GLY A 618 37.92 2.27 -18.17
C GLY A 618 36.61 1.48 -18.15
N MET A 619 35.55 2.03 -18.75
CA MET A 619 34.25 1.38 -18.87
C MET A 619 34.31 0.11 -19.71
N PHE A 620 35.09 0.09 -20.79
CA PHE A 620 35.34 -1.14 -21.55
C PHE A 620 36.04 -2.21 -20.69
N GLY A 621 37.08 -1.83 -19.93
CA GLY A 621 37.76 -2.75 -19.00
C GLY A 621 36.81 -3.35 -17.96
N LEU A 622 35.87 -2.55 -17.45
CA LEU A 622 34.82 -3.01 -16.54
C LEU A 622 33.87 -4.03 -17.19
N LEU A 623 33.50 -3.85 -18.46
CA LEU A 623 32.69 -4.84 -19.19
C LEU A 623 33.44 -6.17 -19.38
N THR A 624 34.73 -6.12 -19.72
CA THR A 624 35.56 -7.33 -19.83
C THR A 624 35.61 -8.08 -18.49
N ARG A 625 35.87 -7.37 -17.39
CA ARG A 625 35.86 -7.97 -16.04
C ARG A 625 34.49 -8.52 -15.65
N ALA A 626 33.41 -7.81 -15.98
CA ALA A 626 32.05 -8.28 -15.71
C ALA A 626 31.77 -9.60 -16.45
N ALA A 627 32.14 -9.71 -17.72
CA ALA A 627 31.97 -10.93 -18.49
C ALA A 627 32.67 -12.15 -17.86
N GLU A 628 33.88 -11.95 -17.32
CA GLU A 628 34.58 -12.98 -16.55
C GLU A 628 33.84 -13.36 -15.27
N TRP A 629 33.41 -12.37 -14.50
CA TRP A 629 32.68 -12.56 -13.23
C TRP A 629 31.36 -13.32 -13.41
N PHE A 630 30.63 -13.02 -14.49
CA PHE A 630 29.41 -13.76 -14.85
C PHE A 630 29.73 -15.18 -15.32
N ARG A 631 30.81 -15.38 -16.09
CA ARG A 631 31.28 -16.70 -16.53
C ARG A 631 31.67 -17.59 -15.34
N GLU A 632 32.38 -17.06 -14.35
CA GLU A 632 32.73 -17.74 -13.08
C GLU A 632 31.48 -18.24 -12.33
N ARG A 633 30.33 -17.57 -12.53
CA ARG A 633 29.02 -17.92 -11.96
C ARG A 633 28.14 -18.75 -12.89
N ASN A 634 28.70 -19.29 -13.96
CA ASN A 634 27.99 -20.06 -14.99
C ASN A 634 26.81 -19.30 -15.60
N ARG A 635 26.94 -17.98 -15.75
CA ARG A 635 25.98 -17.16 -16.50
C ARG A 635 26.47 -17.03 -17.93
N ARG A 636 25.59 -17.29 -18.89
CA ARG A 636 25.88 -17.20 -20.34
C ARG A 636 25.72 -15.79 -20.89
N LEU A 637 24.87 -15.00 -20.24
CA LEU A 637 24.51 -13.65 -20.64
C LEU A 637 24.52 -12.76 -19.39
N PHE A 638 24.67 -11.46 -19.62
CA PHE A 638 24.39 -10.42 -18.64
C PHE A 638 23.82 -9.19 -19.33
N ILE A 639 23.11 -8.38 -18.56
CA ILE A 639 22.51 -7.14 -19.01
C ILE A 639 23.34 -5.93 -18.60
N HIS A 640 23.61 -5.02 -19.52
CA HIS A 640 24.16 -3.70 -19.23
C HIS A 640 23.10 -2.62 -19.45
N TYR A 641 22.90 -1.79 -18.43
CA TYR A 641 22.05 -0.59 -18.49
C TYR A 641 22.89 0.60 -18.92
N VAL A 642 22.81 0.98 -20.20
CA VAL A 642 23.54 2.12 -20.74
C VAL A 642 22.74 3.40 -20.45
N GLU A 643 23.22 4.21 -19.51
CA GLU A 643 22.63 5.50 -19.12
C GLU A 643 23.48 6.70 -19.55
N CYS A 644 24.65 6.44 -20.12
CA CYS A 644 25.59 7.45 -20.59
C CYS A 644 25.24 7.94 -22.00
N THR A 645 25.78 9.10 -22.35
CA THR A 645 25.56 9.69 -23.67
C THR A 645 26.53 9.13 -24.72
N ASN A 646 27.78 8.87 -24.32
CA ASN A 646 28.79 8.27 -25.18
C ASN A 646 28.89 6.75 -24.96
N VAL A 647 28.66 5.99 -26.04
CA VAL A 647 28.53 4.53 -26.04
C VAL A 647 29.67 3.78 -26.75
N GLU A 648 30.78 4.47 -27.07
CA GLU A 648 31.93 3.87 -27.79
C GLU A 648 32.45 2.58 -27.12
N TYR A 649 32.55 2.55 -25.79
CA TYR A 649 32.94 1.36 -25.03
C TYR A 649 31.99 0.18 -25.24
N ALA A 650 30.67 0.42 -25.33
CA ALA A 650 29.65 -0.60 -25.50
C ALA A 650 29.62 -1.13 -26.95
N GLU A 651 29.82 -0.24 -27.92
CA GLU A 651 29.98 -0.59 -29.34
C GLU A 651 31.24 -1.43 -29.57
N ARG A 652 32.36 -1.03 -28.97
CA ARG A 652 33.60 -1.82 -28.98
C ARG A 652 33.41 -3.18 -28.32
N ALA A 653 32.66 -3.23 -27.23
CA ALA A 653 32.26 -4.49 -26.62
C ALA A 653 31.28 -5.29 -27.49
N ALA A 654 30.78 -4.77 -28.61
CA ALA A 654 29.82 -5.46 -29.48
C ALA A 654 28.63 -6.06 -28.69
N LEU A 655 28.09 -5.31 -27.72
CA LEU A 655 26.90 -5.75 -26.99
C LEU A 655 25.70 -5.81 -27.93
N ALA A 656 24.81 -6.79 -27.74
CA ALA A 656 23.57 -6.87 -28.49
C ALA A 656 22.57 -5.84 -27.94
N ASP A 657 22.07 -4.96 -28.80
CA ASP A 657 21.10 -3.94 -28.41
C ASP A 657 19.67 -4.50 -28.36
N LEU A 658 19.08 -4.46 -27.17
CA LEU A 658 17.71 -4.92 -26.90
C LEU A 658 16.69 -3.77 -26.89
N GLY A 659 17.14 -2.54 -27.16
CA GLY A 659 16.30 -1.37 -27.33
C GLY A 659 16.24 -0.43 -26.12
N GLU A 660 15.36 0.58 -26.25
CA GLU A 660 15.17 1.63 -25.25
C GLU A 660 14.27 1.14 -24.10
N GLY A 661 14.71 1.41 -22.88
CA GLY A 661 13.98 1.10 -21.66
C GLY A 661 13.89 2.31 -20.72
N VAL A 662 12.97 2.21 -19.77
CA VAL A 662 12.78 3.19 -18.70
C VAL A 662 12.75 2.45 -17.37
N LEU A 663 13.62 2.88 -16.46
CA LEU A 663 13.57 2.47 -15.06
C LEU A 663 12.57 3.38 -14.37
N TRP A 664 11.41 2.81 -14.06
CA TRP A 664 10.34 3.48 -13.34
C TRP A 664 10.49 3.22 -11.85
N ILE A 665 10.39 4.25 -11.03
CA ILE A 665 10.52 4.19 -9.57
C ILE A 665 9.47 5.10 -8.93
N ILE A 666 8.78 4.59 -7.90
CA ILE A 666 7.93 5.39 -7.02
C ILE A 666 8.19 5.02 -5.56
N SER A 667 8.05 5.99 -4.66
CA SER A 667 8.06 5.74 -3.22
C SER A 667 6.81 4.97 -2.82
N SER A 668 6.92 4.13 -1.78
CA SER A 668 5.76 3.51 -1.14
C SER A 668 4.75 4.54 -0.65
N GLY A 669 5.21 5.78 -0.36
CA GLY A 669 4.37 6.93 -0.04
C GLY A 669 3.39 7.33 -1.15
N LEU A 670 3.73 7.09 -2.41
CA LEU A 670 2.88 7.41 -3.57
C LEU A 670 2.02 6.23 -4.02
N LEU A 671 2.25 5.03 -3.48
CA LEU A 671 1.58 3.83 -3.97
C LEU A 671 0.04 3.93 -3.92
N PRO A 672 -0.60 4.42 -2.85
CA PRO A 672 -2.06 4.55 -2.84
C PRO A 672 -2.60 5.41 -3.99
N GLU A 673 -1.87 6.47 -4.38
CA GLU A 673 -2.24 7.31 -5.53
C GLU A 673 -1.93 6.68 -6.87
N PHE A 674 -0.88 5.86 -6.93
CA PHE A 674 -0.60 5.05 -8.10
C PHE A 674 -1.70 4.00 -8.34
N LEU A 675 -2.26 3.38 -7.29
CA LEU A 675 -3.38 2.42 -7.41
C LEU A 675 -4.69 3.08 -7.89
N GLU A 676 -4.95 4.33 -7.46
CA GLU A 676 -6.04 5.15 -8.00
C GLU A 676 -5.83 5.42 -9.49
N HIS A 677 -4.64 5.91 -9.84
CA HIS A 677 -4.26 6.18 -11.22
C HIS A 677 -4.37 4.91 -12.09
N LEU A 678 -3.95 3.74 -11.59
CA LEU A 678 -4.14 2.48 -12.29
C LEU A 678 -5.62 2.19 -12.55
N CYS A 679 -6.51 2.47 -11.58
CA CYS A 679 -7.94 2.31 -11.78
C CYS A 679 -8.49 3.29 -12.83
N GLU A 680 -8.07 4.55 -12.79
CA GLU A 680 -8.43 5.56 -13.78
C GLU A 680 -7.94 5.14 -15.18
N ALA A 681 -6.67 4.77 -15.29
CA ALA A 681 -5.98 4.38 -16.51
C ALA A 681 -6.55 3.11 -17.16
N THR A 682 -7.13 2.22 -16.35
CA THR A 682 -7.72 0.95 -16.80
C THR A 682 -9.22 1.01 -17.03
N THR A 683 -9.80 2.19 -16.93
CA THR A 683 -11.23 2.39 -17.20
C THR A 683 -11.57 1.95 -18.63
N PRO A 684 -12.63 1.15 -18.82
CA PRO A 684 -13.18 0.90 -20.15
C PRO A 684 -13.53 2.24 -20.82
N ARG A 685 -13.09 2.45 -22.06
CA ARG A 685 -13.56 3.64 -22.80
C ARG A 685 -15.03 3.43 -23.13
N ALA A 686 -15.85 4.46 -22.91
CA ALA A 686 -17.18 4.51 -23.50
C ALA A 686 -17.03 4.43 -25.03
N GLU A 687 -17.86 3.60 -25.67
CA GLU A 687 -17.90 3.50 -27.14
C GLU A 687 -18.52 4.77 -27.75
#